data_AF-A0A5J5EBG9-F1
#
_entry.id   AF-A0A5J5EBG9-F1
#
_cell.length_a   1.000
_cell.length_b   1.000
_cell.length_c   1.000
_cell.angle_alpha   90.00
_cell.angle_beta   90.00
_cell.angle_gamma   90.00
#
_symmetry.space_group_name_H-M   'P 1'
#
loop_
_entity.id
_entity.type
_entity.pdbx_description
1 polymer ?
#
loop_
_entity_poly.entity_id
_entity_poly.type
_entity_poly.pdbx_seq_one_letter_code
_entity_poly.pdbx_strand_id
1 'polypeptide(L)'
;MIFDRWGNPLGDLPYAIKAIRTRATDGTDTLDITTIGEINKDERIAFKDSMGRWAEYLCQSTQTTRANGMPVTVAYCASGIAELSRTYIEDKRNRSANAKACLTKALEGTRWTVGTVQTGTTTGTADLSFYHCTVLDAIQSITETYGLETLVEYQPDPTGNRIGQRIIHLLEHRGSTDSTKRFEYGKDLTQIKRDINSDDVATRLYGWGKGIEQTNDQGETTGGYSRKISFADINNGKPYVQDDTALANWGILGADGTKQHSEAAIDFPDCEDPKELLALTKAALKTRTTPVVSYTADVAALGQAGYDAEGVDVGDSVQIIDTSFTTPLRLEGRVLQIEEDLAGSLTDTKITLGNIRQSYTQRMAAQQQALDKLVSNSGAWNSAAGGTGPYMRDLIDRINQIMNATGGYTYLKPGQGIYVYDKPEDQNPTQCIHIGGGFWRIADSKKPNGDWDFRSLANGKGIFADTIFTGRLSDAANLNYWDMDTGEFSLSARSTVGGKTVQQYADKALADANGYTDAAKQAAITEAKRQADAADTAKLAEAKKNAETKATDALTAAKAQSKTDSEAAKAAAQAYVDALDESLGQRSIFDRLTNNGQTQGIYLSGGLLYLNATYMKTGVLDAALVKAGRLTDKKGLNYWDMDTGEFSLSAQSTIGGNKAGSLATQTQAQKLATDAQTAAKAYTDTVGANTLTSAKNDATGKANTALSNAKTYAETIMAYGSNLVRNPNGNPDHDLDKLGTAKLTKTMPAAHPEGITTAIHLAGNRDTNFGWLLDTFRNHTFRLSGWAYRKAGNATSSFGIYWTDTSNGNHWQTIAKVAATASGWTYVSGSYTVPANAKTARLWMQVDRGTTTTPEPDWYWTGLQCTDESAARSYVDTFEGELTQTYIFNRLTNNGQTQGIYLSNGLLYLNATYLKTGIITGKRSYWNLDTGKFVMTDASGNETVHLDGDGSTNTLTGTFQTARTGNRLRISPSFTQTEISGTDSFEGAGIQFYHGTTSYRHPYIAIESTSKEEGEISAITFNSGHRVKNDPGSFARIGERKASDNTTKTAVVTLSANQDYDATDSNKTRAYLELWSPKTGDTTATLVARDPNGRVGIQADINSGYLYLGGFLGSFSDGRGTFQCAWWENQNIAAQKYSQYTFTSPNPAKYGSYKAFATVDHRQDDYALFITTVSDCKASGWLVWIYTPPERVVTAVEANWNYNTSTGVVSNLSINTPRAYLFQGTKNYYLATIGFLKK
;
A
#
# COMPACT_ATOMS: atom_id res chain seq x y z
N MET A 1 -11.83 48.08 -9.48
CA MET A 1 -11.35 49.28 -8.79
C MET A 1 -10.30 48.92 -7.74
N ILE A 2 -9.29 49.76 -7.56
CA ILE A 2 -8.34 49.75 -6.45
C ILE A 2 -8.72 50.85 -5.46
N PHE A 3 -8.52 50.57 -4.17
CA PHE A 3 -8.68 51.51 -3.07
C PHE A 3 -7.40 51.56 -2.25
N ASP A 4 -7.15 52.70 -1.63
CA ASP A 4 -6.13 52.80 -0.59
C ASP A 4 -6.54 51.97 0.65
N ARG A 5 -5.61 51.84 1.59
CA ARG A 5 -5.82 51.05 2.81
C ARG A 5 -7.00 51.52 3.69
N TRP A 6 -7.39 52.79 3.55
CA TRP A 6 -8.50 53.41 4.27
C TRP A 6 -9.85 53.24 3.54
N GLY A 7 -9.83 52.85 2.26
CA GLY A 7 -11.01 52.61 1.43
C GLY A 7 -11.40 53.78 0.54
N ASN A 8 -10.50 54.73 0.26
CA ASN A 8 -10.73 55.77 -0.74
C ASN A 8 -10.31 55.25 -2.14
N PRO A 9 -11.04 55.59 -3.22
CA PRO A 9 -10.75 55.08 -4.56
C PRO A 9 -9.42 55.64 -5.10
N LEU A 10 -8.56 54.74 -5.59
CA LEU A 10 -7.33 55.07 -6.32
C LEU A 10 -7.52 55.01 -7.85
N GLY A 11 -8.63 54.41 -8.31
CA GLY A 11 -8.98 54.28 -9.72
C GLY A 11 -9.22 52.83 -10.13
N ASP A 12 -9.11 52.53 -11.42
CA ASP A 12 -9.14 51.16 -11.93
C ASP A 12 -7.75 50.55 -12.06
N LEU A 13 -7.69 49.23 -11.95
CA LEU A 13 -6.46 48.45 -12.04
C LEU A 13 -5.89 48.56 -13.47
N PRO A 14 -4.66 49.08 -13.68
CA PRO A 14 -4.10 49.26 -15.02
C PRO A 14 -3.73 47.91 -15.66
N TYR A 15 -4.65 47.34 -16.45
CA TYR A 15 -4.47 46.11 -17.25
C TYR A 15 -3.91 44.92 -16.44
N ALA A 16 -4.81 44.05 -15.96
CA ALA A 16 -4.43 42.76 -15.41
C ALA A 16 -3.98 41.82 -16.54
N ILE A 17 -2.73 41.34 -16.45
CA ILE A 17 -2.20 40.26 -17.29
C ILE A 17 -2.79 38.91 -16.83
N LYS A 18 -2.98 38.75 -15.52
CA LYS A 18 -3.55 37.56 -14.88
C LYS A 18 -4.25 37.93 -13.59
N ALA A 19 -5.34 37.25 -13.23
CA ALA A 19 -6.06 37.49 -11.98
C ALA A 19 -6.70 36.20 -11.44
N ILE A 20 -5.88 35.31 -10.88
CA ILE A 20 -6.34 34.01 -10.37
C ILE A 20 -7.05 34.20 -9.03
N ARG A 21 -8.34 33.89 -8.96
CA ARG A 21 -9.13 33.89 -7.74
C ARG A 21 -9.36 32.45 -7.29
N THR A 22 -8.98 32.12 -6.07
CA THR A 22 -9.17 30.78 -5.49
C THR A 22 -10.08 30.87 -4.29
N ARG A 23 -11.18 30.11 -4.32
CA ARG A 23 -12.21 30.09 -3.27
C ARG A 23 -12.53 28.66 -2.87
N ALA A 24 -12.58 28.37 -1.58
CA ALA A 24 -12.95 27.06 -1.07
C ALA A 24 -13.88 27.10 0.16
N THR A 25 -14.44 25.95 0.52
CA THR A 25 -15.31 25.77 1.70
C THR A 25 -14.54 25.77 3.03
N ASP A 26 -13.23 25.55 3.01
CA ASP A 26 -12.35 25.55 4.19
C ASP A 26 -11.97 26.95 4.70
N GLY A 27 -12.45 28.00 4.05
CA GLY A 27 -12.12 29.40 4.36
C GLY A 27 -11.06 30.02 3.44
N THR A 28 -10.45 29.25 2.53
CA THR A 28 -9.56 29.80 1.49
C THR A 28 -10.35 30.75 0.58
N ASP A 29 -9.91 32.00 0.49
CA ASP A 29 -10.46 33.02 -0.41
C ASP A 29 -9.34 34.02 -0.74
N THR A 30 -8.68 33.83 -1.89
CA THR A 30 -7.48 34.57 -2.32
C THR A 30 -7.59 35.08 -3.75
N LEU A 31 -6.75 36.06 -4.09
CA LEU A 31 -6.66 36.67 -5.41
C LEU A 31 -5.20 37.02 -5.75
N ASP A 32 -4.64 36.31 -6.72
CA ASP A 32 -3.28 36.52 -7.24
C ASP A 32 -3.34 37.31 -8.56
N ILE A 33 -2.86 38.56 -8.51
CA ILE A 33 -2.89 39.48 -9.64
C ILE A 33 -1.49 39.64 -10.23
N THR A 34 -1.39 39.57 -11.55
CA THR A 34 -0.24 40.06 -12.32
C THR A 34 -0.71 41.24 -13.18
N THR A 35 -0.05 42.40 -13.09
CA THR A 35 -0.47 43.66 -13.75
C THR A 35 0.74 44.47 -14.21
N ILE A 36 0.52 45.39 -15.17
CA ILE A 36 1.51 46.41 -15.58
C ILE A 36 1.42 47.72 -14.75
N GLY A 37 0.52 47.77 -13.76
CA GLY A 37 0.46 48.84 -12.75
C GLY A 37 1.22 48.51 -11.47
N GLU A 38 1.24 49.44 -10.53
CA GLU A 38 1.68 49.20 -9.15
C GLU A 38 0.45 48.91 -8.28
N ILE A 39 0.55 47.88 -7.44
CA ILE A 39 -0.35 47.59 -6.32
C ILE A 39 0.54 47.61 -5.08
N ASN A 40 0.11 48.27 -4.01
CA ASN A 40 0.86 48.35 -2.76
C ASN A 40 0.24 47.49 -1.65
N LYS A 41 1.06 47.12 -0.68
CA LYS A 41 0.61 46.38 0.50
C LYS A 41 -0.47 47.17 1.26
N ASP A 42 -1.49 46.46 1.71
CA ASP A 42 -2.72 46.93 2.34
C ASP A 42 -3.66 47.78 1.46
N GLU A 43 -3.37 47.99 0.17
CA GLU A 43 -4.40 48.43 -0.78
C GLU A 43 -5.44 47.34 -0.97
N ARG A 44 -6.65 47.75 -1.38
CA ARG A 44 -7.79 46.84 -1.56
C ARG A 44 -8.22 46.80 -3.01
N ILE A 45 -8.47 45.61 -3.52
CA ILE A 45 -9.10 45.39 -4.82
C ILE A 45 -10.55 45.02 -4.55
N ALA A 46 -11.49 45.78 -5.13
CA ALA A 46 -12.90 45.39 -5.14
C ALA A 46 -13.46 45.33 -6.56
N PHE A 47 -14.24 44.29 -6.80
CA PHE A 47 -14.93 44.00 -8.06
C PHE A 47 -16.25 43.29 -7.79
N LYS A 48 -17.08 43.22 -8.82
CA LYS A 48 -18.32 42.46 -8.81
C LYS A 48 -18.06 41.12 -9.49
N ASP A 49 -18.36 40.01 -8.83
CA ASP A 49 -18.11 38.66 -9.33
C ASP A 49 -19.13 38.22 -10.38
N SER A 50 -18.90 37.03 -10.92
CA SER A 50 -19.75 36.34 -11.90
C SER A 50 -21.20 36.15 -11.44
N MET A 51 -21.47 36.10 -10.14
CA MET A 51 -22.83 35.99 -9.59
C MET A 51 -23.43 37.36 -9.23
N GLY A 52 -22.77 38.45 -9.61
CA GLY A 52 -23.21 39.80 -9.33
C GLY A 52 -23.00 40.23 -7.87
N ARG A 53 -22.20 39.52 -7.07
CA ARG A 53 -21.89 39.87 -5.68
C ARG A 53 -20.61 40.71 -5.63
N TRP A 54 -20.47 41.58 -4.65
CA TRP A 54 -19.20 42.29 -4.46
C TRP A 54 -18.21 41.42 -3.70
N ALA A 55 -16.95 41.46 -4.11
CA ALA A 55 -15.83 40.88 -3.39
C ALA A 55 -14.78 41.96 -3.10
N GLU A 56 -14.16 41.89 -1.92
CA GLU A 56 -13.02 42.74 -1.53
C GLU A 56 -11.84 41.87 -1.12
N TYR A 57 -10.66 42.16 -1.68
CA TYR A 57 -9.38 41.52 -1.34
C TYR A 57 -8.39 42.57 -0.84
N LEU A 58 -7.65 42.23 0.21
CA LEU A 58 -6.59 43.03 0.81
C LEU A 58 -5.23 42.51 0.34
N CYS A 59 -4.43 43.37 -0.30
CA CYS A 59 -3.10 43.01 -0.78
C CYS A 59 -2.13 42.78 0.40
N GLN A 60 -1.58 41.58 0.53
CA GLN A 60 -0.69 41.22 1.66
C GLN A 60 0.79 41.37 1.32
N SER A 61 1.17 41.10 0.07
CA SER A 61 2.54 41.17 -0.44
C SER A 61 2.57 41.40 -1.96
N THR A 62 3.58 42.12 -2.43
CA THR A 62 3.79 42.41 -3.85
C THR A 62 5.26 42.25 -4.25
N GLN A 63 5.49 41.94 -5.52
CA GLN A 63 6.81 41.86 -6.15
C GLN A 63 6.75 42.57 -7.51
N THR A 64 7.56 43.61 -7.70
CA THR A 64 7.61 44.36 -8.96
C THR A 64 8.91 44.10 -9.70
N THR A 65 8.82 43.50 -10.89
CA THR A 65 9.94 43.29 -11.80
C THR A 65 9.91 44.35 -12.90
N ARG A 66 11.06 44.95 -13.21
CA ARG A 66 11.18 45.96 -14.29
C ARG A 66 12.11 45.43 -15.38
N ALA A 67 11.55 45.10 -16.54
CA ALA A 67 12.30 44.62 -17.71
C ALA A 67 11.80 45.33 -18.98
N ASN A 68 12.71 45.64 -19.91
CA ASN A 68 12.41 46.29 -21.20
C ASN A 68 11.51 47.55 -21.14
N GLY A 69 11.56 48.29 -20.03
CA GLY A 69 10.81 49.54 -19.84
C GLY A 69 9.38 49.39 -19.32
N MET A 70 8.89 48.17 -19.06
CA MET A 70 7.59 47.94 -18.43
C MET A 70 7.76 47.39 -17.00
N PRO A 71 7.15 48.00 -15.97
CA PRO A 71 7.00 47.37 -14.66
C PRO A 71 5.90 46.32 -14.73
N VAL A 72 6.18 45.12 -14.19
CA VAL A 72 5.19 44.07 -13.96
C VAL A 72 5.14 43.78 -12.47
N THR A 73 3.98 43.98 -11.85
CA THR A 73 3.75 43.69 -10.44
C THR A 73 2.94 42.42 -10.30
N VAL A 74 3.44 41.48 -9.47
CA VAL A 74 2.70 40.33 -8.96
C VAL A 74 2.28 40.64 -7.53
N ALA A 75 1.00 40.47 -7.22
CA ALA A 75 0.40 40.78 -5.92
C ALA A 75 -0.42 39.60 -5.40
N TYR A 76 -0.10 39.12 -4.19
CA TYR A 76 -0.90 38.13 -3.46
C TYR A 76 -1.86 38.86 -2.53
N CYS A 77 -3.16 38.62 -2.72
CA CYS A 77 -4.23 39.24 -1.94
C CYS A 77 -5.08 38.17 -1.24
N ALA A 78 -5.46 38.43 0.01
CA ALA A 78 -6.39 37.60 0.76
C ALA A 78 -7.74 38.31 0.88
N SER A 79 -8.84 37.57 1.04
CA SER A 79 -10.18 38.14 1.27
C SER A 79 -10.16 39.18 2.39
N GLY A 80 -11.00 40.21 2.27
CA GLY A 80 -11.07 41.34 3.22
C GLY A 80 -11.20 40.92 4.69
N ILE A 81 -11.79 39.76 4.99
CA ILE A 81 -11.89 39.18 6.35
C ILE A 81 -10.52 38.97 7.01
N ALA A 82 -9.43 38.84 6.23
CA ALA A 82 -8.08 38.75 6.75
C ALA A 82 -7.68 39.95 7.63
N GLU A 83 -8.36 41.10 7.55
CA GLU A 83 -8.12 42.21 8.48
C GLU A 83 -8.49 41.89 9.94
N LEU A 84 -9.39 40.92 10.17
CA LEU A 84 -9.77 40.47 11.52
C LEU A 84 -8.65 39.71 12.24
N SER A 85 -7.67 39.16 11.50
CA SER A 85 -6.43 38.62 12.08
C SER A 85 -5.57 39.70 12.77
N ARG A 86 -5.82 40.98 12.45
CA ARG A 86 -5.09 42.13 13.02
C ARG A 86 -5.82 42.78 14.19
N THR A 87 -6.98 42.24 14.59
CA THR A 87 -7.74 42.68 15.78
C THR A 87 -7.64 41.62 16.87
N TYR A 88 -7.24 42.02 18.07
CA TYR A 88 -6.94 41.11 19.18
C TYR A 88 -8.04 41.11 20.24
N ILE A 89 -8.37 39.93 20.77
CA ILE A 89 -9.26 39.72 21.90
C ILE A 89 -8.43 39.24 23.09
N GLU A 90 -8.36 40.06 24.14
CA GLU A 90 -7.69 39.73 25.38
C GLU A 90 -8.47 38.66 26.17
N ASP A 91 -9.71 38.97 26.58
CA ASP A 91 -10.66 38.01 27.15
C ASP A 91 -12.11 38.37 26.81
N LYS A 92 -12.85 37.44 26.20
CA LYS A 92 -14.31 37.47 26.10
C LYS A 92 -14.89 36.06 26.33
N ARG A 93 -15.52 35.85 27.49
CA ARG A 93 -16.25 34.61 27.83
C ARG A 93 -17.70 34.63 27.33
N ASN A 94 -18.16 33.54 26.73
CA ASN A 94 -19.57 33.26 26.46
C ASN A 94 -20.00 32.05 27.32
N ARG A 95 -21.22 32.07 27.83
CA ARG A 95 -21.80 31.02 28.69
C ARG A 95 -23.20 30.67 28.19
N SER A 96 -23.47 29.41 27.90
CA SER A 96 -24.71 28.90 27.28
C SER A 96 -25.20 29.79 26.12
N ALA A 97 -24.27 30.31 25.33
CA ALA A 97 -24.56 31.24 24.25
C ALA A 97 -24.81 30.47 22.95
N ASN A 98 -25.49 31.07 21.98
CA ASN A 98 -25.58 30.52 20.62
C ASN A 98 -24.52 31.18 19.70
N ALA A 99 -24.29 30.59 18.52
CA ALA A 99 -23.32 31.08 17.55
C ALA A 99 -23.47 32.58 17.22
N LYS A 100 -24.71 33.09 17.17
CA LYS A 100 -24.99 34.51 16.88
C LYS A 100 -24.51 35.43 17.99
N ALA A 101 -24.77 35.07 19.25
CA ALA A 101 -24.30 35.81 20.41
C ALA A 101 -22.76 35.80 20.50
N CYS A 102 -22.14 34.63 20.27
CA CYS A 102 -20.69 34.50 20.19
C CYS A 102 -20.08 35.37 19.09
N LEU A 103 -20.64 35.37 17.86
CA LEU A 103 -20.14 36.18 16.75
C LEU A 103 -20.31 37.68 17.01
N THR A 104 -21.48 38.09 17.53
CA THR A 104 -21.73 39.48 17.93
C THR A 104 -20.65 39.96 18.89
N LYS A 105 -20.31 39.13 19.89
CA LYS A 105 -19.29 39.42 20.89
C LYS A 105 -17.87 39.40 20.33
N ALA A 106 -17.57 38.52 19.37
CA ALA A 106 -16.28 38.50 18.68
C ALA A 106 -16.04 39.78 17.86
N LEU A 107 -17.07 40.28 17.17
CA LEU A 107 -16.96 41.44 16.26
C LEU A 107 -17.00 42.82 16.94
N GLU A 108 -17.27 42.94 18.24
CA GLU A 108 -17.32 44.25 18.92
C GLU A 108 -15.98 45.00 18.78
N GLY A 109 -16.05 46.28 18.39
CA GLY A 109 -14.86 47.11 18.13
C GLY A 109 -14.31 46.99 16.71
N THR A 110 -14.83 46.06 15.90
CA THR A 110 -14.52 45.98 14.46
C THR A 110 -15.54 46.77 13.63
N ARG A 111 -15.27 46.92 12.33
CA ARG A 111 -16.20 47.46 11.33
C ARG A 111 -17.00 46.36 10.60
N TRP A 112 -16.92 45.12 11.07
CA TRP A 112 -17.66 43.99 10.54
C TRP A 112 -18.98 43.83 11.29
N THR A 113 -19.98 43.32 10.59
CA THR A 113 -21.35 43.19 11.11
C THR A 113 -21.84 41.75 10.99
N VAL A 114 -22.79 41.38 11.87
CA VAL A 114 -23.39 40.05 11.90
C VAL A 114 -24.52 39.98 10.88
N GLY A 115 -24.39 39.05 9.92
CA GLY A 115 -25.42 38.70 8.95
C GLY A 115 -26.31 37.56 9.46
N THR A 116 -26.64 36.64 8.55
CA THR A 116 -27.38 35.42 8.89
C THR A 116 -26.50 34.46 9.66
N VAL A 117 -26.93 34.06 10.86
CA VAL A 117 -26.28 33.02 11.66
C VAL A 117 -27.30 31.94 11.95
N GLN A 118 -27.04 30.73 11.47
CA GLN A 118 -27.85 29.54 11.71
C GLN A 118 -27.52 28.91 13.08
N THR A 119 -28.24 27.85 13.45
CA THR A 119 -28.18 27.28 14.80
C THR A 119 -26.91 26.48 15.01
N GLY A 120 -26.50 25.70 14.00
CA GLY A 120 -25.31 24.86 14.04
C GLY A 120 -25.63 23.37 13.96
N THR A 121 -24.75 22.61 13.32
CA THR A 121 -24.89 21.15 13.14
C THR A 121 -24.36 20.33 14.31
N THR A 122 -23.50 20.91 15.17
CA THR A 122 -22.86 20.22 16.30
C THR A 122 -23.58 20.47 17.63
N THR A 123 -23.93 21.73 17.91
CA THR A 123 -24.72 22.14 19.09
C THR A 123 -25.40 23.48 18.81
N GLY A 124 -26.53 23.75 19.49
CA GLY A 124 -27.20 25.05 19.43
C GLY A 124 -26.70 26.07 20.46
N THR A 125 -26.02 25.62 21.53
CA THR A 125 -25.46 26.48 22.58
C THR A 125 -24.17 25.92 23.16
N ALA A 126 -23.18 26.78 23.44
CA ALA A 126 -21.91 26.37 24.05
C ALA A 126 -21.28 27.42 24.98
N ASP A 127 -20.38 26.92 25.84
CA ASP A 127 -19.51 27.70 26.73
C ASP A 127 -18.19 28.05 26.03
N LEU A 128 -18.23 29.01 25.11
CA LEU A 128 -17.08 29.36 24.26
C LEU A 128 -16.32 30.59 24.79
N SER A 129 -15.03 30.43 25.07
CA SER A 129 -14.14 31.50 25.53
C SER A 129 -13.16 31.95 24.45
N PHE A 130 -13.13 33.24 24.16
CA PHE A 130 -12.07 33.87 23.36
C PHE A 130 -11.03 34.43 24.31
N TYR A 131 -9.82 33.87 24.32
CA TYR A 131 -8.77 34.24 25.27
C TYR A 131 -7.42 34.32 24.53
N HIS A 132 -6.80 35.49 24.57
CA HIS A 132 -5.53 35.79 23.90
C HIS A 132 -5.48 35.42 22.40
N CYS A 133 -6.59 35.55 21.69
CA CYS A 133 -6.72 35.17 20.27
C CYS A 133 -7.11 36.38 19.40
N THR A 134 -6.98 36.27 18.08
CA THR A 134 -7.51 37.28 17.15
C THR A 134 -9.02 37.15 16.97
N VAL A 135 -9.66 38.16 16.40
CA VAL A 135 -11.09 38.07 16.03
C VAL A 135 -11.31 36.99 14.95
N LEU A 136 -10.34 36.77 14.06
CA LEU A 136 -10.42 35.70 13.07
C LEU A 136 -10.37 34.31 13.71
N ASP A 137 -9.46 34.10 14.67
CA ASP A 137 -9.37 32.84 15.44
C ASP A 137 -10.65 32.59 16.25
N ALA A 138 -11.26 33.65 16.78
CA ALA A 138 -12.54 33.56 17.48
C ALA A 138 -13.69 33.15 16.54
N ILE A 139 -13.72 33.67 15.31
CA ILE A 139 -14.68 33.23 14.28
C ILE A 139 -14.46 31.77 13.92
N GLN A 140 -13.21 31.34 13.72
CA GLN A 140 -12.87 29.94 13.46
C GLN A 140 -13.33 29.03 14.62
N SER A 141 -13.08 29.44 15.86
CA SER A 141 -13.53 28.73 17.07
C SER A 141 -15.06 28.61 17.13
N ILE A 142 -15.81 29.62 16.67
CA ILE A 142 -17.28 29.54 16.56
C ILE A 142 -17.67 28.52 15.48
N THR A 143 -17.09 28.59 14.28
CA THR A 143 -17.43 27.63 13.20
C THR A 143 -17.17 26.18 13.61
N GLU A 144 -16.05 25.92 14.30
CA GLU A 144 -15.69 24.59 14.81
C GLU A 144 -16.63 24.13 15.93
N THR A 145 -16.92 24.99 16.91
CA THR A 145 -17.76 24.64 18.08
C THR A 145 -19.20 24.31 17.67
N TYR A 146 -19.79 25.11 16.77
CA TYR A 146 -21.21 24.98 16.41
C TYR A 146 -21.43 24.12 15.16
N GLY A 147 -20.38 23.79 14.40
CA GLY A 147 -20.51 23.08 13.12
C GLY A 147 -21.18 23.98 12.07
N LEU A 148 -20.56 25.13 11.82
CA LEU A 148 -21.00 26.17 10.88
C LEU A 148 -19.87 26.53 9.90
N GLU A 149 -20.22 27.18 8.80
CA GLU A 149 -19.30 27.62 7.75
C GLU A 149 -19.40 29.14 7.56
N THR A 150 -18.25 29.79 7.36
CA THR A 150 -18.20 31.24 7.15
C THR A 150 -18.52 31.61 5.69
N LEU A 151 -19.44 32.55 5.51
CA LEU A 151 -19.66 33.27 4.27
C LEU A 151 -19.51 34.77 4.52
N VAL A 152 -18.75 35.46 3.65
CA VAL A 152 -18.56 36.91 3.71
C VAL A 152 -19.41 37.59 2.63
N GLU A 153 -20.09 38.66 3.01
CA GLU A 153 -20.82 39.53 2.09
C GLU A 153 -20.26 40.96 2.19
N TYR A 154 -20.03 41.57 1.03
CA TYR A 154 -19.60 42.96 0.90
C TYR A 154 -20.72 43.75 0.23
N GLN A 155 -21.08 44.90 0.80
CA GLN A 155 -22.05 45.82 0.19
C GLN A 155 -21.39 47.16 -0.13
N PRO A 156 -21.62 47.74 -1.32
CA PRO A 156 -21.13 49.07 -1.65
C PRO A 156 -21.85 50.11 -0.79
N ASP A 157 -21.23 51.27 -0.60
CA ASP A 157 -21.93 52.41 -0.01
C ASP A 157 -23.02 52.95 -0.97
N PRO A 158 -23.94 53.80 -0.50
CA PRO A 158 -25.05 54.30 -1.33
C PRO A 158 -24.62 55.08 -2.59
N THR A 159 -23.34 55.42 -2.74
CA THR A 159 -22.81 56.10 -3.93
C THR A 159 -22.18 55.13 -4.94
N GLY A 160 -22.02 53.85 -4.58
CA GLY A 160 -21.34 52.84 -5.40
C GLY A 160 -19.81 52.95 -5.44
N ASN A 161 -19.23 53.99 -4.83
CA ASN A 161 -17.83 54.37 -5.01
C ASN A 161 -16.85 53.70 -4.04
N ARG A 162 -17.30 52.83 -3.13
CA ARG A 162 -16.47 52.04 -2.18
C ARG A 162 -17.31 50.98 -1.47
N ILE A 163 -16.66 50.03 -0.79
CA ILE A 163 -17.33 49.04 0.07
C ILE A 163 -17.73 49.67 1.42
N GLY A 164 -19.03 49.86 1.61
CA GLY A 164 -19.64 50.50 2.77
C GLY A 164 -19.91 49.56 3.95
N GLN A 165 -20.27 48.29 3.69
CA GLN A 165 -20.49 47.29 4.73
C GLN A 165 -19.74 45.98 4.46
N ARG A 166 -19.36 45.30 5.54
CA ARG A 166 -18.71 43.99 5.56
C ARG A 166 -19.47 43.12 6.56
N ILE A 167 -19.98 42.00 6.09
CA ILE A 167 -20.96 41.19 6.82
C ILE A 167 -20.44 39.75 6.88
N ILE A 168 -20.50 39.13 8.07
CA ILE A 168 -20.18 37.71 8.26
C ILE A 168 -21.46 36.94 8.54
N HIS A 169 -21.68 35.91 7.76
CA HIS A 169 -22.75 34.94 7.88
C HIS A 169 -22.12 33.61 8.34
N LEU A 170 -22.78 32.90 9.23
CA LEU A 170 -22.39 31.57 9.68
C LEU A 170 -23.52 30.60 9.34
N LEU A 171 -23.27 29.73 8.37
CA LEU A 171 -24.29 28.89 7.75
C LEU A 171 -24.04 27.42 8.07
N GLU A 172 -25.09 26.61 8.18
CA GLU A 172 -24.97 25.14 8.34
C GLU A 172 -24.49 24.49 7.03
N HIS A 173 -24.72 25.17 5.90
CA HIS A 173 -24.22 24.79 4.58
C HIS A 173 -24.08 26.05 3.72
N ARG A 174 -22.86 26.39 3.30
CA ARG A 174 -22.61 27.38 2.24
C ARG A 174 -22.96 26.76 0.87
N GLY A 175 -23.60 27.52 -0.01
CA GLY A 175 -24.06 27.04 -1.33
C GLY A 175 -25.46 26.41 -1.32
N SER A 176 -25.95 26.01 -2.49
CA SER A 176 -27.25 25.35 -2.66
C SER A 176 -27.19 23.85 -2.32
N THR A 177 -28.15 23.37 -1.53
CA THR A 177 -28.38 21.93 -1.33
C THR A 177 -29.18 21.29 -2.46
N ASP A 178 -29.90 22.08 -3.25
CA ASP A 178 -30.69 21.59 -4.40
C ASP A 178 -29.79 21.47 -5.64
N SER A 179 -29.54 20.23 -6.05
CA SER A 179 -28.61 19.89 -7.13
C SER A 179 -29.21 20.08 -8.52
N THR A 180 -28.82 21.17 -9.20
CA THR A 180 -29.17 21.45 -10.61
C THR A 180 -28.12 20.93 -11.60
N LYS A 181 -26.83 20.98 -11.26
CA LYS A 181 -25.72 20.60 -12.15
C LYS A 181 -25.32 19.13 -11.98
N ARG A 182 -25.19 18.45 -13.12
CA ARG A 182 -24.57 17.12 -13.26
C ARG A 182 -23.25 17.26 -14.00
N PHE A 183 -22.21 16.63 -13.48
CA PHE A 183 -20.93 16.40 -14.13
C PHE A 183 -20.81 14.93 -14.54
N GLU A 184 -20.19 14.67 -15.69
CA GLU A 184 -20.11 13.32 -16.26
C GLU A 184 -18.70 12.99 -16.76
N TYR A 185 -18.24 11.78 -16.45
CA TYR A 185 -16.92 11.29 -16.85
C TYR A 185 -16.86 11.10 -18.37
N GLY A 186 -15.84 11.69 -19.00
CA GLY A 186 -15.72 11.77 -20.46
C GLY A 186 -16.49 12.93 -21.11
N LYS A 187 -17.16 13.79 -20.34
CA LYS A 187 -17.74 15.07 -20.82
C LYS A 187 -17.18 16.26 -20.04
N ASP A 188 -17.57 16.39 -18.77
CA ASP A 188 -17.27 17.57 -17.95
C ASP A 188 -16.16 17.28 -16.91
N LEU A 189 -15.99 16.02 -16.50
CA LEU A 189 -14.91 15.60 -15.59
C LEU A 189 -13.66 15.25 -16.39
N THR A 190 -12.55 15.95 -16.13
CA THR A 190 -11.23 15.63 -16.71
C THR A 190 -10.50 14.57 -15.89
N GLN A 191 -10.69 14.57 -14.57
CA GLN A 191 -10.16 13.57 -13.65
C GLN A 191 -11.16 13.26 -12.53
N ILE A 192 -11.27 11.98 -12.17
CA ILE A 192 -11.87 11.54 -10.91
C ILE A 192 -10.85 10.67 -10.17
N LYS A 193 -10.60 11.00 -8.91
CA LYS A 193 -9.74 10.28 -7.98
C LYS A 193 -10.62 9.66 -6.90
N ARG A 194 -10.35 8.41 -6.56
CA ARG A 194 -11.03 7.66 -5.49
C ARG A 194 -10.01 7.34 -4.41
N ASP A 195 -10.19 7.92 -3.24
CA ASP A 195 -9.42 7.58 -2.05
C ASP A 195 -10.28 6.72 -1.12
N ILE A 196 -9.70 5.66 -0.57
CA ILE A 196 -10.33 4.84 0.46
C ILE A 196 -9.62 5.21 1.75
N ASN A 197 -10.38 5.64 2.76
CA ASN A 197 -9.83 5.97 4.06
C ASN A 197 -9.07 4.75 4.63
N SER A 198 -7.90 5.00 5.21
CA SER A 198 -7.04 4.02 5.86
C SER A 198 -7.57 3.54 7.22
N ASP A 199 -8.55 4.25 7.81
CA ASP A 199 -9.18 3.85 9.06
C ASP A 199 -9.91 2.51 8.92
N ASP A 200 -9.71 1.61 9.90
CA ASP A 200 -10.33 0.29 9.91
C ASP A 200 -11.86 0.35 9.97
N VAL A 201 -12.51 -0.53 9.20
CA VAL A 201 -13.97 -0.69 9.21
C VAL A 201 -14.39 -1.31 10.55
N ALA A 202 -15.03 -0.52 11.41
CA ALA A 202 -15.47 -0.98 12.73
C ALA A 202 -16.76 -1.80 12.61
N THR A 203 -16.69 -3.07 12.99
CA THR A 203 -17.86 -3.98 13.05
C THR A 203 -18.43 -4.09 14.47
N ARG A 204 -17.73 -3.52 15.46
CA ARG A 204 -18.15 -3.33 16.85
C ARG A 204 -17.61 -1.99 17.36
N LEU A 205 -18.44 -1.22 18.04
CA LEU A 205 -18.09 0.11 18.56
C LEU A 205 -18.49 0.24 20.04
N TYR A 206 -17.51 0.52 20.89
CA TYR A 206 -17.70 0.89 22.30
C TYR A 206 -17.96 2.39 22.40
N GLY A 207 -18.93 2.81 23.21
CA GLY A 207 -19.27 4.23 23.39
C GLY A 207 -19.21 4.64 24.85
N TRP A 208 -18.52 5.74 25.13
CA TRP A 208 -18.35 6.27 26.48
C TRP A 208 -18.85 7.71 26.58
N GLY A 209 -19.64 7.99 27.62
CA GLY A 209 -20.12 9.33 27.94
C GLY A 209 -19.16 10.07 28.87
N LYS A 210 -19.63 11.23 29.35
CA LYS A 210 -18.90 12.10 30.28
C LYS A 210 -18.53 11.37 31.58
N GLY A 211 -17.44 11.80 32.21
CA GLY A 211 -17.16 11.47 33.61
C GLY A 211 -17.79 12.56 34.50
N ILE A 212 -18.61 12.19 35.48
CA ILE A 212 -19.29 13.16 36.36
C ILE A 212 -18.30 13.63 37.44
N GLU A 213 -18.15 14.93 37.63
CA GLU A 213 -17.29 15.52 38.66
C GLU A 213 -17.81 15.18 40.08
N GLN A 214 -16.94 14.72 40.97
CA GLN A 214 -17.34 14.28 42.32
C GLN A 214 -17.36 15.45 43.30
N THR A 215 -18.53 15.69 43.90
CA THR A 215 -18.71 16.62 45.01
C THR A 215 -18.73 15.90 46.36
N ASN A 216 -18.39 16.62 47.43
CA ASN A 216 -18.53 16.13 48.80
C ASN A 216 -19.98 16.33 49.33
N ASP A 217 -20.26 15.87 50.55
CA ASP A 217 -21.57 16.01 51.20
C ASP A 217 -21.99 17.47 51.50
N GLN A 218 -21.13 18.46 51.20
CA GLN A 218 -21.44 19.89 51.25
C GLN A 218 -21.63 20.53 49.86
N GLY A 219 -21.47 19.76 48.77
CA GLY A 219 -21.63 20.25 47.39
C GLY A 219 -20.38 20.87 46.76
N GLU A 220 -19.22 20.80 47.41
CA GLU A 220 -17.96 21.35 46.90
C GLU A 220 -17.20 20.30 46.08
N THR A 221 -16.55 20.71 44.98
CA THR A 221 -15.86 19.81 44.05
C THR A 221 -14.55 19.27 44.64
N THR A 222 -14.36 17.96 44.59
CA THR A 222 -13.22 17.27 45.22
C THR A 222 -12.00 17.12 44.29
N GLY A 223 -12.07 17.62 43.06
CA GLY A 223 -11.03 17.51 42.03
C GLY A 223 -10.94 16.12 41.37
N GLY A 224 -11.80 15.17 41.74
CA GLY A 224 -11.91 13.85 41.13
C GLY A 224 -13.11 13.72 40.19
N TYR A 225 -12.93 13.02 39.06
CA TYR A 225 -14.02 12.63 38.18
C TYR A 225 -14.39 11.15 38.40
N SER A 226 -15.69 10.84 38.38
CA SER A 226 -16.18 9.47 38.37
C SER A 226 -15.87 8.76 37.04
N ARG A 227 -16.07 7.44 37.00
CA ARG A 227 -15.86 6.63 35.79
C ARG A 227 -16.76 7.13 34.65
N LYS A 228 -16.23 7.16 33.42
CA LYS A 228 -17.01 7.49 32.20
C LYS A 228 -18.32 6.70 32.15
N ILE A 229 -19.41 7.38 31.83
CA ILE A 229 -20.74 6.79 31.69
C ILE A 229 -20.73 5.74 30.57
N SER A 230 -21.45 4.63 30.78
CA SER A 230 -21.62 3.55 29.81
C SER A 230 -23.09 3.17 29.70
N PHE A 231 -23.49 2.63 28.55
CA PHE A 231 -24.85 2.12 28.31
C PHE A 231 -25.01 0.62 28.59
N ALA A 232 -24.00 -0.05 29.15
CA ALA A 232 -24.01 -1.51 29.35
C ALA A 232 -25.28 -2.02 30.07
N ASP A 233 -25.71 -1.34 31.13
CA ASP A 233 -26.87 -1.72 31.95
C ASP A 233 -28.20 -1.69 31.16
N ILE A 234 -28.31 -0.83 30.15
CA ILE A 234 -29.49 -0.72 29.27
C ILE A 234 -29.34 -1.50 27.95
N ASN A 235 -28.22 -2.19 27.77
CA ASN A 235 -27.86 -2.93 26.54
C ASN A 235 -27.37 -4.34 26.89
N ASN A 236 -28.09 -5.03 27.78
CA ASN A 236 -27.86 -6.44 28.15
C ASN A 236 -26.44 -6.74 28.67
N GLY A 237 -25.83 -5.79 29.40
CA GLY A 237 -24.48 -5.90 29.94
C GLY A 237 -23.36 -5.63 28.92
N LYS A 238 -23.69 -5.21 27.68
CA LYS A 238 -22.71 -4.94 26.62
C LYS A 238 -22.38 -3.45 26.53
N PRO A 239 -21.15 -3.00 26.82
CA PRO A 239 -20.72 -1.59 26.66
C PRO A 239 -20.44 -1.21 25.19
N TYR A 240 -20.94 -2.01 24.23
CA TYR A 240 -20.70 -1.84 22.80
C TYR A 240 -21.96 -2.15 21.99
N VAL A 241 -21.98 -1.66 20.76
CA VAL A 241 -22.92 -2.03 19.69
C VAL A 241 -22.15 -2.75 18.58
N GLN A 242 -22.79 -3.66 17.85
CA GLN A 242 -22.15 -4.47 16.80
C GLN A 242 -23.05 -4.67 15.58
N ASP A 243 -22.43 -4.95 14.44
CA ASP A 243 -23.10 -5.30 13.19
C ASP A 243 -22.55 -6.64 12.67
N ASP A 244 -23.37 -7.68 12.80
CA ASP A 244 -23.03 -9.05 12.42
C ASP A 244 -23.02 -9.27 10.89
N THR A 245 -23.64 -8.37 10.13
CA THR A 245 -23.59 -8.35 8.66
C THR A 245 -22.30 -7.71 8.18
N ALA A 246 -21.84 -6.65 8.87
CA ALA A 246 -20.52 -6.07 8.64
C ALA A 246 -19.39 -7.04 9.01
N LEU A 247 -19.53 -7.80 10.11
CA LEU A 247 -18.60 -8.87 10.51
C LEU A 247 -18.32 -9.87 9.37
N ALA A 248 -19.36 -10.27 8.62
CA ALA A 248 -19.20 -11.22 7.53
C ALA A 248 -18.28 -10.71 6.40
N ASN A 249 -18.18 -9.40 6.21
CA ASN A 249 -17.45 -8.76 5.11
C ASN A 249 -16.12 -8.11 5.56
N TRP A 250 -16.07 -7.60 6.79
CA TRP A 250 -14.98 -6.77 7.32
C TRP A 250 -14.42 -7.25 8.67
N GLY A 251 -14.86 -8.42 9.15
CA GLY A 251 -14.28 -9.07 10.33
C GLY A 251 -12.84 -9.49 10.11
N ILE A 252 -12.03 -9.38 11.16
CA ILE A 252 -10.63 -9.83 11.18
C ILE A 252 -10.58 -11.34 11.43
N LEU A 253 -9.58 -12.04 10.88
CA LEU A 253 -9.40 -13.46 11.14
C LEU A 253 -8.72 -13.67 12.49
N GLY A 254 -9.38 -14.40 13.38
CA GLY A 254 -8.77 -14.93 14.60
C GLY A 254 -7.72 -16.01 14.29
N ALA A 255 -6.92 -16.37 15.29
CA ALA A 255 -5.89 -17.41 15.18
C ALA A 255 -6.46 -18.82 14.85
N ASP A 256 -7.77 -19.02 15.01
CA ASP A 256 -8.54 -20.21 14.67
C ASP A 256 -9.21 -20.15 13.29
N GLY A 257 -9.00 -19.06 12.53
CA GLY A 257 -9.65 -18.83 11.25
C GLY A 257 -11.11 -18.37 11.34
N THR A 258 -11.66 -18.16 12.53
CA THR A 258 -13.00 -17.58 12.69
C THR A 258 -12.97 -16.07 12.47
N LYS A 259 -14.08 -15.51 11.97
CA LYS A 259 -14.22 -14.05 11.82
C LYS A 259 -14.55 -13.43 13.17
N GLN A 260 -13.64 -12.60 13.69
CA GLN A 260 -13.82 -11.79 14.88
C GLN A 260 -14.18 -10.36 14.48
N HIS A 261 -14.86 -9.63 15.37
CA HIS A 261 -15.21 -8.23 15.09
C HIS A 261 -13.93 -7.38 15.05
N SER A 262 -13.79 -6.56 14.00
CA SER A 262 -12.97 -5.35 14.07
C SER A 262 -13.62 -4.40 15.08
N GLU A 263 -12.89 -4.05 16.14
CA GLU A 263 -13.39 -3.29 17.29
C GLU A 263 -12.80 -1.87 17.35
N ALA A 264 -13.63 -0.87 17.65
CA ALA A 264 -13.22 0.52 17.87
C ALA A 264 -13.93 1.14 19.07
N ALA A 265 -13.49 2.32 19.52
CA ALA A 265 -14.17 3.12 20.55
C ALA A 265 -14.53 4.53 20.05
N ILE A 266 -15.47 5.17 20.74
CA ILE A 266 -15.82 6.58 20.58
C ILE A 266 -16.17 7.20 21.93
N ASP A 267 -15.69 8.42 22.16
CA ASP A 267 -16.01 9.23 23.33
C ASP A 267 -17.01 10.33 22.93
N PHE A 268 -18.07 10.49 23.72
CA PHE A 268 -19.03 11.59 23.62
C PHE A 268 -18.91 12.44 24.89
N PRO A 269 -18.01 13.44 24.92
CA PRO A 269 -17.58 14.11 26.15
C PRO A 269 -18.69 14.90 26.86
N ASP A 270 -19.74 15.30 26.13
CA ASP A 270 -20.87 16.06 26.65
C ASP A 270 -22.11 15.20 26.96
N CYS A 271 -22.07 13.89 26.66
CA CYS A 271 -23.23 13.01 26.82
C CYS A 271 -23.31 12.46 28.25
N GLU A 272 -24.37 12.85 28.98
CA GLU A 272 -24.64 12.43 30.37
C GLU A 272 -25.76 11.38 30.50
N ASP A 273 -26.61 11.16 29.50
CA ASP A 273 -27.64 10.10 29.50
C ASP A 273 -27.15 8.81 28.80
N PRO A 274 -27.13 7.64 29.48
CA PRO A 274 -26.88 6.34 28.86
C PRO A 274 -27.75 6.02 27.63
N LYS A 275 -29.02 6.47 27.57
CA LYS A 275 -29.92 6.22 26.43
C LYS A 275 -29.53 7.02 25.20
N GLU A 276 -29.22 8.30 25.40
CA GLU A 276 -28.65 9.16 24.37
C GLU A 276 -27.32 8.60 23.88
N LEU A 277 -26.43 8.18 24.80
CA LEU A 277 -25.14 7.56 24.48
C LEU A 277 -25.31 6.30 23.62
N LEU A 278 -26.29 5.44 23.92
CA LEU A 278 -26.60 4.26 23.11
C LEU A 278 -27.10 4.65 21.71
N ALA A 279 -27.91 5.71 21.58
CA ALA A 279 -28.40 6.19 20.29
C ALA A 279 -27.27 6.79 19.44
N LEU A 280 -26.44 7.65 20.02
CA LEU A 280 -25.26 8.25 19.40
C LEU A 280 -24.25 7.18 18.96
N THR A 281 -23.98 6.18 19.80
CA THR A 281 -23.05 5.09 19.46
C THR A 281 -23.62 4.20 18.33
N LYS A 282 -24.94 3.94 18.29
CA LYS A 282 -25.58 3.25 17.14
C LYS A 282 -25.48 4.05 15.85
N ALA A 283 -25.66 5.37 15.90
CA ALA A 283 -25.50 6.24 14.74
C ALA A 283 -24.03 6.25 14.24
N ALA A 284 -23.06 6.32 15.15
CA ALA A 284 -21.63 6.29 14.84
C ALA A 284 -21.14 4.92 14.33
N LEU A 285 -21.71 3.80 14.78
CA LEU A 285 -21.39 2.48 14.22
C LEU A 285 -21.83 2.42 12.74
N LYS A 286 -23.04 2.89 12.44
CA LYS A 286 -23.62 2.84 11.07
C LYS A 286 -22.79 3.61 10.03
N THR A 287 -21.98 4.59 10.43
CA THR A 287 -21.06 5.31 9.53
C THR A 287 -19.66 4.70 9.44
N ARG A 288 -19.33 3.73 10.30
CA ARG A 288 -18.02 3.06 10.38
C ARG A 288 -18.04 1.59 9.94
N THR A 289 -19.22 0.99 9.71
CA THR A 289 -19.38 -0.40 9.21
C THR A 289 -19.14 -0.59 7.71
N THR A 290 -18.76 0.48 7.00
CA THR A 290 -18.34 0.45 5.59
C THR A 290 -17.07 1.28 5.41
N PRO A 291 -16.15 0.90 4.48
CA PRO A 291 -15.01 1.75 4.14
C PRO A 291 -15.48 3.15 3.72
N VAL A 292 -14.95 4.17 4.37
CA VAL A 292 -15.23 5.56 3.98
C VAL A 292 -14.45 5.81 2.69
N VAL A 293 -15.17 5.85 1.58
CA VAL A 293 -14.60 6.22 0.27
C VAL A 293 -14.88 7.70 0.05
N SER A 294 -13.82 8.50 -0.07
CA SER A 294 -13.91 9.84 -0.63
C SER A 294 -13.58 9.78 -2.12
N TYR A 295 -14.19 10.68 -2.88
CA TYR A 295 -13.71 10.99 -4.22
C TYR A 295 -13.35 12.46 -4.24
N THR A 296 -12.33 12.80 -5.02
CA THR A 296 -12.12 14.16 -5.50
C THR A 296 -12.17 14.15 -7.02
N ALA A 297 -12.69 15.20 -7.62
CA ALA A 297 -12.77 15.30 -9.07
C ALA A 297 -12.41 16.70 -9.54
N ASP A 298 -11.62 16.77 -10.61
CA ASP A 298 -11.30 18.01 -11.29
C ASP A 298 -12.20 18.14 -12.54
N VAL A 299 -12.81 19.31 -12.66
CA VAL A 299 -13.70 19.69 -13.76
C VAL A 299 -13.02 20.79 -14.57
N ALA A 300 -13.07 20.69 -15.90
CA ALA A 300 -12.86 21.85 -16.77
C ALA A 300 -14.22 22.54 -16.97
N ALA A 301 -14.38 23.78 -16.48
CA ALA A 301 -15.69 24.44 -16.53
C ALA A 301 -16.08 24.80 -17.98
N LEU A 302 -17.33 24.50 -18.35
CA LEU A 302 -17.92 24.87 -19.64
C LEU A 302 -18.86 26.09 -19.58
N GLY A 303 -19.01 26.73 -18.41
CA GLY A 303 -19.92 27.86 -18.22
C GLY A 303 -19.69 28.62 -16.91
N GLN A 304 -20.15 29.87 -16.87
CA GLN A 304 -19.87 30.83 -15.80
C GLN A 304 -20.96 30.79 -14.70
N ALA A 305 -20.54 30.71 -13.43
CA ALA A 305 -21.42 30.72 -12.27
C ALA A 305 -22.36 31.94 -12.27
N GLY A 306 -23.67 31.72 -12.34
CA GLY A 306 -24.69 32.78 -12.36
C GLY A 306 -25.00 33.42 -13.71
N TYR A 307 -24.24 33.13 -14.77
CA TYR A 307 -24.52 33.60 -16.15
C TYR A 307 -25.10 32.50 -17.04
N ASP A 308 -24.61 31.26 -16.92
CA ASP A 308 -25.11 30.10 -17.65
C ASP A 308 -26.03 29.23 -16.78
N ALA A 309 -27.01 28.59 -17.40
CA ALA A 309 -27.93 27.65 -16.72
C ALA A 309 -27.23 26.38 -16.16
N GLU A 310 -25.94 26.20 -16.42
CA GLU A 310 -25.11 25.09 -15.93
C GLU A 310 -24.02 25.53 -14.90
N GLY A 311 -24.00 26.79 -14.49
CA GLY A 311 -23.01 27.31 -13.53
C GLY A 311 -23.20 26.81 -12.09
N VAL A 312 -22.11 26.72 -11.33
CA VAL A 312 -22.08 26.32 -9.89
C VAL A 312 -21.14 27.21 -9.08
N ASP A 313 -21.41 27.36 -7.78
CA ASP A 313 -20.58 28.11 -6.84
C ASP A 313 -19.96 27.23 -5.74
N VAL A 314 -19.01 27.78 -5.00
CA VAL A 314 -18.36 27.11 -3.87
C VAL A 314 -19.35 26.76 -2.77
N GLY A 315 -19.44 25.48 -2.47
CA GLY A 315 -20.36 24.90 -1.51
C GLY A 315 -21.58 24.22 -2.13
N ASP A 316 -21.88 24.44 -3.42
CA ASP A 316 -23.06 23.85 -4.07
C ASP A 316 -22.99 22.30 -4.11
N SER A 317 -24.14 21.68 -3.90
CA SER A 317 -24.35 20.23 -4.02
C SER A 317 -24.61 19.85 -5.49
N VAL A 318 -23.87 18.86 -6.00
CA VAL A 318 -23.83 18.51 -7.43
C VAL A 318 -23.91 16.99 -7.65
N GLN A 319 -24.45 16.57 -8.80
CA GLN A 319 -24.43 15.16 -9.20
C GLN A 319 -23.19 14.85 -10.05
N ILE A 320 -22.64 13.66 -9.86
CA ILE A 320 -21.45 13.17 -10.55
C ILE A 320 -21.77 11.78 -11.10
N ILE A 321 -21.58 11.57 -12.40
CA ILE A 321 -21.79 10.26 -13.04
C ILE A 321 -20.50 9.77 -13.69
N ASP A 322 -19.99 8.66 -13.18
CA ASP A 322 -18.90 7.93 -13.81
C ASP A 322 -19.46 6.79 -14.67
N THR A 323 -19.35 6.97 -15.98
CA THR A 323 -19.83 6.05 -17.02
C THR A 323 -18.85 4.94 -17.37
N SER A 324 -17.65 4.91 -16.76
CA SER A 324 -16.66 3.85 -16.99
C SER A 324 -17.05 2.49 -16.39
N PHE A 325 -18.02 2.48 -15.48
CA PHE A 325 -18.58 1.27 -14.87
C PHE A 325 -19.75 0.68 -15.67
N THR A 326 -19.84 -0.65 -15.73
CA THR A 326 -20.89 -1.42 -16.45
C THR A 326 -22.31 -1.05 -16.01
N THR A 327 -22.47 -0.54 -14.79
CA THR A 327 -23.63 0.24 -14.37
C THR A 327 -23.08 1.60 -13.92
N PRO A 328 -23.43 2.72 -14.59
CA PRO A 328 -22.84 4.02 -14.29
C PRO A 328 -22.97 4.40 -12.82
N LEU A 329 -21.83 4.75 -12.21
CA LEU A 329 -21.74 5.08 -10.80
C LEU A 329 -22.26 6.51 -10.59
N ARG A 330 -23.40 6.63 -9.90
CA ARG A 330 -24.01 7.93 -9.56
C ARG A 330 -23.65 8.34 -8.14
N LEU A 331 -22.99 9.48 -8.02
CA LEU A 331 -22.53 10.07 -6.78
C LEU A 331 -23.16 11.46 -6.61
N GLU A 332 -23.34 11.86 -5.36
CA GLU A 332 -23.63 13.24 -4.96
C GLU A 332 -22.35 13.79 -4.32
N GLY A 333 -21.89 14.93 -4.82
CA GLY A 333 -20.69 15.63 -4.36
C GLY A 333 -21.00 17.07 -4.00
N ARG A 334 -19.99 17.77 -3.51
CA ARG A 334 -20.04 19.19 -3.20
C ARG A 334 -18.88 19.91 -3.87
N VAL A 335 -19.11 21.12 -4.38
CA VAL A 335 -18.03 21.99 -4.83
C VAL A 335 -17.21 22.43 -3.62
N LEU A 336 -16.01 21.89 -3.45
CA LEU A 336 -15.12 22.27 -2.35
C LEU A 336 -14.27 23.48 -2.70
N GLN A 337 -13.81 23.61 -3.95
CA GLN A 337 -12.96 24.70 -4.41
C GLN A 337 -13.28 25.10 -5.86
N ILE A 338 -13.15 26.40 -6.17
CA ILE A 338 -13.10 26.97 -7.51
C ILE A 338 -11.82 27.81 -7.64
N GLU A 339 -11.05 27.57 -8.70
CA GLU A 339 -9.92 28.39 -9.15
C GLU A 339 -10.28 28.98 -10.53
N GLU A 340 -10.52 30.29 -10.59
CA GLU A 340 -10.95 31.01 -11.80
C GLU A 340 -9.96 32.13 -12.16
N ASP A 341 -9.54 32.26 -13.43
CA ASP A 341 -8.72 33.39 -13.89
C ASP A 341 -9.63 34.51 -14.41
N LEU A 342 -9.83 35.54 -13.60
CA LEU A 342 -10.70 36.68 -13.88
C LEU A 342 -10.22 37.55 -15.06
N ALA A 343 -8.99 37.34 -15.55
CA ALA A 343 -8.43 37.99 -16.74
C ALA A 343 -8.26 37.03 -17.94
N GLY A 344 -8.53 35.73 -17.75
CA GLY A 344 -8.27 34.66 -18.72
C GLY A 344 -9.53 34.12 -19.41
N SER A 345 -9.40 32.94 -20.03
CA SER A 345 -10.54 32.22 -20.58
C SER A 345 -11.29 31.46 -19.48
N LEU A 346 -12.62 31.55 -19.49
CA LEU A 346 -13.49 30.84 -18.53
C LEU A 346 -13.34 29.31 -18.62
N THR A 347 -12.92 28.78 -19.79
CA THR A 347 -12.63 27.36 -20.02
C THR A 347 -11.52 26.79 -19.13
N ASP A 348 -10.67 27.65 -18.59
CA ASP A 348 -9.49 27.26 -17.83
C ASP A 348 -9.78 27.22 -16.31
N THR A 349 -11.03 27.51 -15.93
CA THR A 349 -11.53 27.42 -14.55
C THR A 349 -11.53 25.97 -14.09
N LYS A 350 -10.89 25.73 -12.94
CA LYS A 350 -10.89 24.42 -12.28
C LYS A 350 -11.90 24.42 -11.15
N ILE A 351 -12.68 23.34 -11.08
CA ILE A 351 -13.58 23.09 -9.96
C ILE A 351 -13.17 21.77 -9.32
N THR A 352 -12.88 21.80 -8.02
CA THR A 352 -12.60 20.60 -7.24
C THR A 352 -13.85 20.18 -6.49
N LEU A 353 -14.36 19.00 -6.83
CA LEU A 353 -15.49 18.37 -6.16
C LEU A 353 -14.99 17.45 -5.05
N GLY A 354 -15.70 17.38 -3.93
CA GLY A 354 -15.35 16.54 -2.79
C GLY A 354 -16.55 16.24 -1.88
N ASN A 355 -16.30 15.61 -0.73
CA ASN A 355 -17.33 14.97 0.11
C ASN A 355 -18.27 14.03 -0.67
N ILE A 356 -17.76 13.46 -1.77
CA ILE A 356 -18.52 12.69 -2.74
C ILE A 356 -18.98 11.37 -2.13
N ARG A 357 -20.30 11.19 -2.00
CA ARG A 357 -20.96 9.97 -1.51
C ARG A 357 -21.78 9.34 -2.62
N GLN A 358 -21.98 8.02 -2.58
CA GLN A 358 -22.90 7.39 -3.52
C GLN A 358 -24.34 7.86 -3.26
N SER A 359 -25.04 8.31 -4.31
CA SER A 359 -26.39 8.88 -4.18
C SER A 359 -27.36 7.85 -3.60
N TYR A 360 -27.66 7.99 -2.30
CA TYR A 360 -28.76 7.26 -1.65
C TYR A 360 -30.11 7.90 -2.02
N THR A 361 -30.08 9.15 -2.46
CA THR A 361 -31.20 10.09 -2.49
C THR A 361 -32.12 9.86 -3.70
N GLN A 362 -31.57 9.47 -4.87
CA GLN A 362 -32.40 8.97 -5.99
C GLN A 362 -33.01 7.60 -5.69
N ARG A 363 -32.33 6.74 -4.90
CA ARG A 363 -32.94 5.52 -4.37
C ARG A 363 -34.07 5.85 -3.40
N MET A 364 -33.94 6.90 -2.58
CA MET A 364 -34.96 7.26 -1.60
C MET A 364 -36.20 7.93 -2.22
N ALA A 365 -36.06 8.76 -3.27
CA ALA A 365 -37.21 9.29 -4.00
C ALA A 365 -37.97 8.20 -4.77
N ALA A 366 -37.24 7.27 -5.41
CA ALA A 366 -37.83 6.09 -6.03
C ALA A 366 -38.41 5.12 -4.98
N GLN A 367 -37.78 4.99 -3.81
CA GLN A 367 -38.32 4.23 -2.68
C GLN A 367 -39.53 4.90 -2.07
N GLN A 368 -39.65 6.23 -2.02
CA GLN A 368 -40.81 6.93 -1.47
C GLN A 368 -42.00 6.81 -2.44
N GLN A 369 -41.81 7.01 -3.75
CA GLN A 369 -42.82 6.68 -4.74
C GLN A 369 -43.15 5.18 -4.77
N ALA A 370 -42.18 4.31 -4.49
CA ALA A 370 -42.43 2.88 -4.28
C ALA A 370 -43.10 2.59 -2.93
N LEU A 371 -42.91 3.42 -1.89
CA LEU A 371 -43.49 3.29 -0.54
C LEU A 371 -44.96 3.69 -0.59
N ASP A 372 -45.27 4.78 -1.29
CA ASP A 372 -46.65 5.22 -1.56
C ASP A 372 -47.35 4.24 -2.52
N LYS A 373 -46.63 3.64 -3.47
CA LYS A 373 -47.10 2.45 -4.21
C LYS A 373 -47.20 1.19 -3.35
N LEU A 374 -46.39 1.01 -2.31
CA LEU A 374 -46.44 -0.13 -1.38
C LEU A 374 -47.67 -0.03 -0.48
N VAL A 375 -47.92 1.17 0.06
CA VAL A 375 -49.07 1.49 0.91
C VAL A 375 -50.37 1.37 0.11
N SER A 376 -50.39 1.78 -1.16
CA SER A 376 -51.52 1.52 -2.06
C SER A 376 -51.60 0.08 -2.59
N ASN A 377 -50.51 -0.71 -2.52
CA ASN A 377 -50.51 -2.16 -2.76
C ASN A 377 -50.56 -3.00 -1.45
N SER A 378 -50.89 -2.39 -0.31
CA SER A 378 -50.90 -3.07 0.99
C SER A 378 -51.86 -4.28 1.04
N GLY A 379 -52.90 -4.29 0.20
CA GLY A 379 -53.77 -5.45 0.01
C GLY A 379 -53.11 -6.67 -0.66
N ALA A 380 -52.07 -6.46 -1.48
CA ALA A 380 -51.30 -7.55 -2.10
C ALA A 380 -50.21 -8.11 -1.15
N TRP A 381 -49.78 -7.32 -0.17
CA TRP A 381 -48.63 -7.63 0.68
C TRP A 381 -48.92 -8.70 1.74
N ASN A 382 -50.19 -8.89 2.12
CA ASN A 382 -50.59 -10.01 2.99
C ASN A 382 -50.46 -11.40 2.33
N SER A 383 -50.30 -11.46 1.00
CA SER A 383 -50.11 -12.70 0.24
C SER A 383 -48.63 -13.03 -0.03
N ALA A 384 -47.70 -12.16 0.38
CA ALA A 384 -46.26 -12.30 0.11
C ALA A 384 -45.43 -12.80 1.31
N ALA A 385 -46.09 -13.24 2.39
CA ALA A 385 -45.44 -13.84 3.57
C ALA A 385 -44.98 -15.30 3.36
N GLY A 386 -45.24 -15.90 2.20
CA GLY A 386 -44.68 -17.18 1.76
C GLY A 386 -43.63 -16.95 0.67
N GLY A 387 -42.35 -16.90 1.05
CA GLY A 387 -41.29 -16.34 0.20
C GLY A 387 -41.02 -17.09 -1.11
N THR A 388 -40.80 -16.34 -2.20
CA THR A 388 -39.96 -16.67 -3.36
C THR A 388 -39.75 -15.40 -4.20
N GLY A 389 -38.51 -15.08 -4.58
CA GLY A 389 -38.18 -13.83 -5.26
C GLY A 389 -38.55 -13.80 -6.76
N PRO A 390 -38.80 -12.63 -7.38
CA PRO A 390 -39.52 -12.56 -8.66
C PRO A 390 -38.72 -12.90 -9.92
N TYR A 391 -37.39 -12.87 -9.86
CA TYR A 391 -36.53 -12.87 -11.07
C TYR A 391 -36.61 -14.18 -11.88
N MET A 392 -36.73 -15.33 -11.21
CA MET A 392 -36.97 -16.61 -11.88
C MET A 392 -38.40 -16.76 -12.39
N ARG A 393 -39.36 -16.09 -11.75
CA ARG A 393 -40.80 -16.25 -12.08
C ARG A 393 -41.15 -15.54 -13.38
N ASP A 394 -40.68 -14.31 -13.60
CA ASP A 394 -40.85 -13.61 -14.89
C ASP A 394 -40.17 -14.34 -16.05
N LEU A 395 -39.00 -14.95 -15.83
CA LEU A 395 -38.31 -15.73 -16.86
C LEU A 395 -39.08 -17.01 -17.19
N ILE A 396 -39.54 -17.75 -16.16
CA ILE A 396 -40.37 -18.94 -16.31
C ILE A 396 -41.72 -18.60 -16.97
N ASP A 397 -42.39 -17.52 -16.56
CA ASP A 397 -43.68 -17.12 -17.13
C ASP A 397 -43.57 -16.64 -18.58
N ARG A 398 -42.44 -16.02 -18.96
CA ARG A 398 -42.16 -15.65 -20.36
C ARG A 398 -41.79 -16.85 -21.23
N ILE A 399 -41.07 -17.83 -20.68
CA ILE A 399 -40.84 -19.13 -21.35
C ILE A 399 -42.16 -19.89 -21.47
N ASN A 400 -43.00 -19.90 -20.43
CA ASN A 400 -44.34 -20.48 -20.45
C ASN A 400 -45.24 -19.80 -21.49
N GLN A 401 -45.19 -18.48 -21.66
CA GLN A 401 -45.91 -17.78 -22.74
C GLN A 401 -45.47 -18.24 -24.13
N ILE A 402 -44.17 -18.43 -24.36
CA ILE A 402 -43.63 -18.93 -25.65
C ILE A 402 -44.04 -20.40 -25.89
N MET A 403 -43.97 -21.24 -24.86
CA MET A 403 -44.42 -22.65 -24.94
C MET A 403 -45.93 -22.75 -25.17
N ASN A 404 -46.73 -21.95 -24.47
CA ASN A 404 -48.19 -21.92 -24.61
C ASN A 404 -48.66 -21.38 -25.98
N ALA A 405 -47.83 -20.60 -26.67
CA ALA A 405 -48.10 -20.16 -28.04
C ALA A 405 -47.79 -21.24 -29.10
N THR A 406 -47.07 -22.30 -28.73
CA THR A 406 -46.71 -23.41 -29.63
C THR A 406 -47.66 -24.58 -29.38
N GLY A 407 -48.51 -24.92 -30.36
CA GLY A 407 -49.50 -25.98 -30.22
C GLY A 407 -48.86 -27.38 -30.10
N GLY A 408 -49.29 -28.19 -29.14
CA GLY A 408 -48.82 -29.57 -28.96
C GLY A 408 -49.76 -30.59 -29.60
N TYR A 409 -49.39 -31.14 -30.75
CA TYR A 409 -50.20 -32.12 -31.50
C TYR A 409 -49.75 -33.54 -31.17
N THR A 410 -50.56 -34.26 -30.40
CA THR A 410 -50.20 -35.59 -29.86
C THR A 410 -50.80 -36.73 -30.67
N TYR A 411 -49.94 -37.67 -31.05
CA TYR A 411 -50.29 -38.86 -31.84
C TYR A 411 -49.81 -40.12 -31.12
N LEU A 412 -50.74 -41.01 -30.72
CA LEU A 412 -50.42 -42.34 -30.22
C LEU A 412 -50.25 -43.29 -31.41
N LYS A 413 -49.03 -43.81 -31.60
CA LYS A 413 -48.70 -44.74 -32.69
C LYS A 413 -48.50 -46.15 -32.11
N PRO A 414 -49.41 -47.11 -32.39
CA PRO A 414 -49.31 -48.47 -31.85
C PRO A 414 -47.93 -49.10 -32.08
N GLY A 415 -47.35 -49.66 -31.02
CA GLY A 415 -46.01 -50.27 -31.04
C GLY A 415 -44.83 -49.30 -31.11
N GLN A 416 -45.04 -48.00 -31.34
CA GLN A 416 -43.97 -47.00 -31.41
C GLN A 416 -43.94 -46.09 -30.16
N GLY A 417 -45.11 -45.59 -29.74
CA GLY A 417 -45.24 -44.73 -28.56
C GLY A 417 -46.04 -43.46 -28.82
N ILE A 418 -45.77 -42.44 -28.01
CA ILE A 418 -46.40 -41.11 -28.10
C ILE A 418 -45.46 -40.17 -28.85
N TYR A 419 -45.93 -39.61 -29.96
CA TYR A 419 -45.29 -38.52 -30.68
C TYR A 419 -46.03 -37.22 -30.38
N VAL A 420 -45.31 -36.16 -30.05
CA VAL A 420 -45.86 -34.79 -29.89
C VAL A 420 -45.13 -33.88 -30.86
N TYR A 421 -45.87 -33.26 -31.77
CA TYR A 421 -45.36 -32.35 -32.80
C TYR A 421 -45.73 -30.89 -32.50
N ASP A 422 -44.94 -29.96 -33.04
CA ASP A 422 -45.18 -28.50 -33.01
C ASP A 422 -46.38 -28.06 -33.89
N LYS A 423 -46.79 -28.92 -34.82
CA LYS A 423 -47.82 -28.70 -35.84
C LYS A 423 -48.55 -30.02 -36.14
N PRO A 424 -49.74 -30.00 -36.77
CA PRO A 424 -50.36 -31.21 -37.30
C PRO A 424 -49.41 -32.00 -38.20
N GLU A 425 -49.49 -33.33 -38.16
CA GLU A 425 -48.56 -34.24 -38.88
C GLU A 425 -48.53 -34.00 -40.40
N ASP A 426 -49.65 -33.58 -40.99
CA ASP A 426 -49.83 -33.23 -42.40
C ASP A 426 -49.24 -31.85 -42.79
N GLN A 427 -48.91 -31.00 -41.82
CA GLN A 427 -48.43 -29.62 -42.03
C GLN A 427 -46.91 -29.47 -41.92
N ASN A 428 -46.16 -30.54 -42.19
CA ASN A 428 -44.70 -30.59 -42.11
C ASN A 428 -44.17 -30.07 -40.75
N PRO A 429 -44.45 -30.79 -39.65
CA PRO A 429 -43.92 -30.43 -38.33
C PRO A 429 -42.39 -30.39 -38.37
N THR A 430 -41.84 -29.43 -37.62
CA THR A 430 -40.40 -29.12 -37.55
C THR A 430 -39.76 -29.59 -36.25
N GLN A 431 -40.54 -29.92 -35.23
CA GLN A 431 -40.06 -30.46 -33.95
C GLN A 431 -40.90 -31.68 -33.53
N CYS A 432 -40.27 -32.60 -32.81
CA CYS A 432 -40.89 -33.80 -32.28
C CYS A 432 -40.33 -34.18 -30.92
N ILE A 433 -41.22 -34.38 -29.95
CA ILE A 433 -40.94 -35.11 -28.72
C ILE A 433 -41.50 -36.53 -28.87
N HIS A 434 -40.69 -37.55 -28.59
CA HIS A 434 -41.11 -38.95 -28.70
C HIS A 434 -40.84 -39.73 -27.41
N ILE A 435 -41.90 -40.32 -26.85
CA ILE A 435 -41.88 -41.19 -25.67
C ILE A 435 -42.27 -42.60 -26.12
N GLY A 436 -41.26 -43.46 -26.24
CA GLY A 436 -41.41 -44.87 -26.64
C GLY A 436 -41.25 -45.84 -25.46
N GLY A 437 -41.29 -47.13 -25.75
CA GLY A 437 -41.13 -48.20 -24.76
C GLY A 437 -39.78 -48.15 -24.04
N GLY A 438 -39.73 -47.48 -22.89
CA GLY A 438 -38.54 -47.34 -22.04
C GLY A 438 -37.58 -46.19 -22.41
N PHE A 439 -37.95 -45.27 -23.31
CA PHE A 439 -37.10 -44.15 -23.71
C PHE A 439 -37.86 -42.86 -24.07
N TRP A 440 -37.20 -41.73 -23.85
CA TRP A 440 -37.64 -40.39 -24.24
C TRP A 440 -36.54 -39.74 -25.08
N ARG A 441 -36.89 -39.27 -26.28
CA ARG A 441 -36.01 -38.59 -27.22
C ARG A 441 -36.67 -37.38 -27.86
N ILE A 442 -35.89 -36.43 -28.34
CA ILE A 442 -36.33 -35.17 -28.95
C ILE A 442 -35.66 -34.97 -30.31
N ALA A 443 -36.35 -34.31 -31.24
CA ALA A 443 -35.80 -33.93 -32.54
C ALA A 443 -36.31 -32.53 -32.91
N ASP A 444 -35.42 -31.70 -33.44
CA ASP A 444 -35.68 -30.36 -34.00
C ASP A 444 -35.36 -30.29 -35.50
N SER A 445 -35.12 -31.46 -36.12
CA SER A 445 -34.85 -31.61 -37.54
C SER A 445 -35.20 -33.02 -38.02
N LYS A 446 -35.29 -33.17 -39.34
CA LYS A 446 -35.46 -34.46 -40.03
C LYS A 446 -34.22 -34.75 -40.87
N LYS A 447 -33.86 -36.02 -40.94
CA LYS A 447 -32.84 -36.58 -41.83
C LYS A 447 -33.27 -36.42 -43.29
N PRO A 448 -32.34 -36.50 -44.27
CA PRO A 448 -32.67 -36.39 -45.69
C PRO A 448 -33.71 -37.38 -46.22
N ASN A 449 -33.96 -38.49 -45.51
CA ASN A 449 -34.98 -39.49 -45.85
C ASN A 449 -36.37 -39.19 -45.25
N GLY A 450 -36.55 -38.09 -44.51
CA GLY A 450 -37.81 -37.69 -43.87
C GLY A 450 -37.98 -38.17 -42.43
N ASP A 451 -37.15 -39.09 -41.94
CA ASP A 451 -37.19 -39.54 -40.55
C ASP A 451 -36.72 -38.43 -39.59
N TRP A 452 -37.29 -38.38 -38.39
CA TRP A 452 -36.84 -37.49 -37.33
C TRP A 452 -35.41 -37.79 -36.87
N ASP A 453 -34.56 -36.75 -36.78
CA ASP A 453 -33.19 -36.92 -36.28
C ASP A 453 -33.16 -36.81 -34.74
N PHE A 454 -33.48 -37.93 -34.10
CA PHE A 454 -33.67 -37.98 -32.66
C PHE A 454 -32.37 -37.98 -31.86
N ARG A 455 -32.28 -37.02 -30.94
CA ARG A 455 -31.34 -36.99 -29.81
C ARG A 455 -31.99 -37.63 -28.59
N SER A 456 -31.26 -38.54 -27.93
CA SER A 456 -31.69 -39.15 -26.67
C SER A 456 -31.77 -38.11 -25.55
N LEU A 457 -32.86 -38.11 -24.78
CA LEU A 457 -33.04 -37.22 -23.62
C LEU A 457 -32.94 -38.03 -22.31
N ALA A 458 -33.71 -39.12 -22.23
CA ALA A 458 -33.72 -40.03 -21.08
C ALA A 458 -34.11 -41.45 -21.50
N ASN A 459 -33.84 -42.43 -20.64
CA ASN A 459 -34.40 -43.77 -20.75
C ASN A 459 -34.73 -44.34 -19.36
N GLY A 460 -35.17 -45.60 -19.28
CA GLY A 460 -35.50 -46.28 -18.02
C GLY A 460 -34.36 -46.37 -16.98
N LYS A 461 -33.14 -45.91 -17.30
CA LYS A 461 -32.00 -45.77 -16.37
C LYS A 461 -31.75 -44.32 -15.90
N GLY A 462 -32.40 -43.31 -16.48
CA GLY A 462 -32.24 -41.89 -16.11
C GLY A 462 -32.04 -40.94 -17.30
N ILE A 463 -31.67 -39.70 -16.98
CA ILE A 463 -31.32 -38.63 -17.93
C ILE A 463 -29.82 -38.76 -18.27
N PHE A 464 -29.47 -38.60 -19.55
CA PHE A 464 -28.09 -38.62 -20.04
C PHE A 464 -27.82 -37.31 -20.78
N ALA A 465 -27.08 -36.40 -20.16
CA ALA A 465 -26.79 -35.07 -20.71
C ALA A 465 -25.38 -34.61 -20.31
N ASP A 466 -24.67 -33.99 -21.25
CA ASP A 466 -23.33 -33.41 -21.00
C ASP A 466 -23.39 -32.13 -20.13
N THR A 467 -24.58 -31.53 -19.99
CA THR A 467 -24.84 -30.36 -19.12
C THR A 467 -26.30 -30.36 -18.71
N ILE A 468 -26.59 -30.06 -17.43
CA ILE A 468 -27.95 -29.94 -16.88
C ILE A 468 -28.10 -28.53 -16.30
N PHE A 469 -29.05 -27.76 -16.81
CA PHE A 469 -29.47 -26.49 -16.22
C PHE A 469 -30.67 -26.75 -15.30
N THR A 470 -30.44 -26.63 -14.00
CA THR A 470 -31.44 -26.81 -12.93
C THR A 470 -31.05 -25.90 -11.76
N GLY A 471 -31.96 -25.65 -10.82
CA GLY A 471 -31.63 -24.92 -9.59
C GLY A 471 -30.93 -25.83 -8.58
N ARG A 472 -31.66 -26.29 -7.57
CA ARG A 472 -31.16 -27.26 -6.58
C ARG A 472 -31.40 -28.71 -7.01
N LEU A 473 -30.33 -29.47 -7.25
CA LEU A 473 -30.33 -30.92 -7.47
C LEU A 473 -30.07 -31.61 -6.13
N SER A 474 -31.11 -32.15 -5.49
CA SER A 474 -31.03 -32.76 -4.15
C SER A 474 -31.33 -34.25 -4.10
N ASP A 475 -30.93 -34.90 -3.00
CA ASP A 475 -31.40 -36.24 -2.66
C ASP A 475 -32.86 -36.22 -2.18
N ALA A 476 -33.54 -37.38 -2.21
CA ALA A 476 -34.96 -37.47 -1.84
C ALA A 476 -35.26 -37.08 -0.37
N ALA A 477 -34.22 -37.04 0.49
CA ALA A 477 -34.33 -36.59 1.88
C ALA A 477 -33.96 -35.10 2.05
N ASN A 478 -33.61 -34.41 0.96
CA ASN A 478 -33.22 -33.00 0.89
C ASN A 478 -32.07 -32.60 1.83
N LEU A 479 -31.18 -33.55 2.19
CA LEU A 479 -30.02 -33.31 3.05
C LEU A 479 -28.71 -33.22 2.26
N ASN A 480 -28.68 -33.72 1.03
CA ASN A 480 -27.59 -33.53 0.09
C ASN A 480 -28.12 -32.73 -1.08
N TYR A 481 -27.34 -31.74 -1.54
CA TYR A 481 -27.69 -31.02 -2.74
C TYR A 481 -26.49 -30.39 -3.43
N TRP A 482 -26.63 -30.20 -4.74
CA TRP A 482 -25.89 -29.19 -5.48
C TRP A 482 -26.87 -28.10 -5.89
N ASP A 483 -26.68 -26.90 -5.39
CA ASP A 483 -27.38 -25.70 -5.81
C ASP A 483 -26.60 -25.07 -6.96
N MET A 484 -27.12 -25.15 -8.19
CA MET A 484 -26.41 -24.66 -9.37
C MET A 484 -26.70 -23.18 -9.69
N ASP A 485 -27.61 -22.55 -8.95
CA ASP A 485 -27.84 -21.10 -8.99
C ASP A 485 -26.76 -20.36 -8.17
N THR A 486 -26.34 -20.93 -7.04
CA THR A 486 -25.31 -20.37 -6.14
C THR A 486 -23.93 -21.03 -6.26
N GLY A 487 -23.87 -22.25 -6.81
CA GLY A 487 -22.68 -23.09 -6.83
C GLY A 487 -22.44 -23.90 -5.53
N GLU A 488 -23.33 -23.82 -4.54
CA GLU A 488 -23.17 -24.54 -3.26
C GLU A 488 -23.32 -26.06 -3.44
N PHE A 489 -22.26 -26.81 -3.16
CA PHE A 489 -22.29 -28.26 -3.04
C PHE A 489 -22.31 -28.66 -1.56
N SER A 490 -23.47 -29.13 -1.09
CA SER A 490 -23.73 -29.43 0.32
C SER A 490 -23.95 -30.92 0.53
N LEU A 491 -23.18 -31.51 1.45
CA LEU A 491 -23.30 -32.91 1.84
C LEU A 491 -23.71 -33.04 3.30
N SER A 492 -24.73 -33.86 3.55
CA SER A 492 -25.17 -34.18 4.91
C SER A 492 -24.08 -34.91 5.70
N ALA A 493 -24.07 -34.71 7.02
CA ALA A 493 -23.19 -35.43 7.95
C ALA A 493 -23.19 -36.95 7.77
N ARG A 494 -24.32 -37.56 7.40
CA ARG A 494 -24.47 -39.02 7.19
C ARG A 494 -24.01 -39.51 5.81
N SER A 495 -23.66 -38.63 4.89
CA SER A 495 -23.35 -38.98 3.49
C SER A 495 -21.98 -39.61 3.37
N THR A 496 -21.85 -40.73 2.65
CA THR A 496 -20.59 -41.45 2.54
C THR A 496 -19.74 -40.99 1.36
N VAL A 497 -18.52 -40.52 1.63
CA VAL A 497 -17.46 -40.25 0.66
C VAL A 497 -16.38 -41.31 0.86
N GLY A 498 -15.87 -41.96 -0.19
CA GLY A 498 -14.76 -42.93 -0.05
C GLY A 498 -14.96 -44.06 0.99
N GLY A 499 -16.21 -44.42 1.31
CA GLY A 499 -16.54 -45.45 2.31
C GLY A 499 -16.65 -44.97 3.77
N LYS A 500 -16.54 -43.66 4.04
CA LYS A 500 -16.75 -43.04 5.37
C LYS A 500 -17.75 -41.90 5.28
N THR A 501 -18.50 -41.64 6.34
CA THR A 501 -19.44 -40.51 6.35
C THR A 501 -18.72 -39.16 6.38
N VAL A 502 -19.35 -38.09 5.88
CA VAL A 502 -18.84 -36.72 6.02
C VAL A 502 -18.63 -36.37 7.50
N GLN A 503 -19.49 -36.86 8.40
CA GLN A 503 -19.27 -36.78 9.84
C GLN A 503 -17.99 -37.51 10.25
N GLN A 504 -17.71 -38.72 9.78
CA GLN A 504 -16.45 -39.42 10.09
C GLN A 504 -15.19 -38.72 9.54
N TYR A 505 -15.31 -37.94 8.46
CA TYR A 505 -14.22 -37.05 8.01
C TYR A 505 -14.12 -35.79 8.86
N ALA A 506 -15.24 -35.18 9.23
CA ALA A 506 -15.28 -34.04 10.14
C ALA A 506 -14.76 -34.40 11.54
N ASP A 507 -15.16 -35.55 12.07
CA ASP A 507 -14.67 -36.14 13.32
C ASP A 507 -13.18 -36.47 13.24
N LYS A 508 -12.69 -36.95 12.09
CA LYS A 508 -11.25 -37.15 11.88
C LYS A 508 -10.51 -35.82 11.79
N ALA A 509 -10.99 -34.84 11.03
CA ALA A 509 -10.37 -33.52 10.93
C ALA A 509 -10.39 -32.79 12.30
N LEU A 510 -11.47 -32.97 13.06
CA LEU A 510 -11.61 -32.53 14.45
C LEU A 510 -10.66 -33.30 15.38
N ALA A 511 -10.40 -34.60 15.17
CA ALA A 511 -9.39 -35.36 15.91
C ALA A 511 -7.95 -34.95 15.54
N ASP A 512 -7.68 -34.61 14.28
CA ASP A 512 -6.37 -34.14 13.81
C ASP A 512 -6.11 -32.69 14.31
N ALA A 513 -7.13 -31.82 14.32
CA ALA A 513 -7.07 -30.46 14.90
C ALA A 513 -7.04 -30.47 16.44
N ASN A 514 -7.81 -31.36 17.07
CA ASN A 514 -7.66 -31.64 18.49
C ASN A 514 -6.28 -32.23 18.78
N GLY A 515 -5.67 -33.02 17.89
CA GLY A 515 -4.31 -33.53 18.06
C GLY A 515 -3.25 -32.42 18.29
N TYR A 516 -3.32 -31.32 17.54
CA TYR A 516 -2.49 -30.13 17.79
C TYR A 516 -2.87 -29.41 19.10
N THR A 517 -4.16 -29.35 19.42
CA THR A 517 -4.66 -28.72 20.65
C THR A 517 -4.40 -29.57 21.89
N ASP A 518 -4.27 -30.90 21.73
CA ASP A 518 -4.15 -31.90 22.79
C ASP A 518 -2.69 -32.18 23.14
N ALA A 519 -1.74 -31.89 22.25
CA ALA A 519 -0.33 -31.74 22.64
C ALA A 519 -0.16 -30.55 23.62
N ALA A 520 -0.81 -29.42 23.34
CA ALA A 520 -0.81 -28.25 24.22
C ALA A 520 -1.65 -28.49 25.51
N LYS A 521 -2.84 -29.09 25.40
CA LYS A 521 -3.64 -29.46 26.58
C LYS A 521 -2.97 -30.56 27.40
N GLN A 522 -2.22 -31.51 26.83
CA GLN A 522 -1.48 -32.49 27.64
C GLN A 522 -0.27 -31.90 28.35
N ALA A 523 0.40 -30.88 27.78
CA ALA A 523 1.38 -30.11 28.53
C ALA A 523 0.72 -29.39 29.73
N ALA A 524 -0.43 -28.75 29.51
CA ALA A 524 -1.18 -28.07 30.57
C ALA A 524 -1.81 -29.02 31.61
N ILE A 525 -2.33 -30.19 31.19
CA ILE A 525 -2.91 -31.22 32.06
C ILE A 525 -1.80 -31.94 32.85
N THR A 526 -0.59 -32.07 32.29
CA THR A 526 0.58 -32.57 33.03
C THR A 526 1.00 -31.60 34.13
N GLU A 527 1.05 -30.30 33.85
CA GLU A 527 1.35 -29.28 34.85
C GLU A 527 0.22 -29.12 35.90
N ALA A 528 -1.04 -29.23 35.49
CA ALA A 528 -2.19 -29.23 36.42
C ALA A 528 -2.21 -30.46 37.34
N LYS A 529 -1.85 -31.66 36.84
CA LYS A 529 -1.62 -32.84 37.67
C LYS A 529 -0.45 -32.65 38.63
N ARG A 530 0.63 -31.99 38.19
CA ARG A 530 1.78 -31.62 39.05
C ARG A 530 1.36 -30.79 40.26
N GLN A 531 0.46 -29.83 40.06
CA GLN A 531 -0.09 -28.98 41.12
C GLN A 531 -1.08 -29.76 42.02
N ALA A 532 -1.92 -30.63 41.45
CA ALA A 532 -2.90 -31.43 42.19
C ALA A 532 -2.25 -32.48 43.11
N ASP A 533 -1.29 -33.27 42.62
CA ASP A 533 -0.65 -34.33 43.42
C ASP A 533 0.19 -33.74 44.56
N ALA A 534 0.72 -32.52 44.41
CA ALA A 534 1.39 -31.77 45.47
C ALA A 534 0.42 -31.33 46.59
N ALA A 535 -0.80 -30.91 46.22
CA ALA A 535 -1.84 -30.54 47.18
C ALA A 535 -2.38 -31.75 47.96
N ASP A 536 -2.55 -32.90 47.31
CA ASP A 536 -2.99 -34.13 47.98
C ASP A 536 -1.89 -34.73 48.87
N THR A 537 -0.62 -34.59 48.49
CA THR A 537 0.51 -34.97 49.36
C THR A 537 0.56 -34.11 50.64
N ALA A 538 0.29 -32.81 50.54
CA ALA A 538 0.19 -31.92 51.70
C ALA A 538 -0.97 -32.30 52.64
N LYS A 539 -2.16 -32.57 52.08
CA LYS A 539 -3.33 -33.05 52.86
C LYS A 539 -3.06 -34.39 53.55
N LEU A 540 -2.36 -35.32 52.89
CA LEU A 540 -2.01 -36.62 53.47
C LEU A 540 -1.05 -36.48 54.67
N ALA A 541 -0.13 -35.51 54.62
CA ALA A 541 0.75 -35.19 55.74
C ALA A 541 0.00 -34.50 56.90
N GLU A 542 -0.91 -33.57 56.60
CA GLU A 542 -1.81 -32.92 57.58
C GLU A 542 -2.69 -33.96 58.31
N ALA A 543 -3.24 -34.92 57.56
CA ALA A 543 -4.06 -36.02 58.09
C ALA A 543 -3.26 -36.96 58.99
N LYS A 544 -2.05 -37.37 58.57
CA LYS A 544 -1.13 -38.16 59.42
C LYS A 544 -0.80 -37.45 60.73
N LYS A 545 -0.45 -36.17 60.65
CA LYS A 545 -0.06 -35.37 61.82
C LYS A 545 -1.22 -35.21 62.82
N ASN A 546 -2.45 -34.99 62.33
CA ASN A 546 -3.65 -34.99 63.17
C ASN A 546 -3.93 -36.35 63.81
N ALA A 547 -3.73 -37.46 63.09
CA ALA A 547 -3.90 -38.82 63.62
C ALA A 547 -2.85 -39.14 64.70
N GLU A 548 -1.57 -38.80 64.47
CA GLU A 548 -0.49 -38.94 65.45
C GLU A 548 -0.70 -38.08 66.71
N THR A 549 -1.16 -36.84 66.56
CA THR A 549 -1.52 -35.98 67.70
C THR A 549 -2.67 -36.58 68.50
N LYS A 550 -3.79 -36.97 67.87
CA LYS A 550 -4.92 -37.60 68.58
C LYS A 550 -4.55 -38.92 69.26
N ALA A 551 -3.69 -39.75 68.66
CA ALA A 551 -3.18 -40.97 69.27
C ALA A 551 -2.26 -40.68 70.47
N THR A 552 -1.45 -39.63 70.39
CA THR A 552 -0.57 -39.19 71.48
C THR A 552 -1.36 -38.60 72.65
N ASP A 553 -2.41 -37.83 72.37
CA ASP A 553 -3.34 -37.30 73.37
C ASP A 553 -4.10 -38.43 74.08
N ALA A 554 -4.60 -39.42 73.33
CA ALA A 554 -5.25 -40.60 73.90
C ALA A 554 -4.28 -41.43 74.78
N LEU A 555 -3.03 -41.61 74.35
CA LEU A 555 -1.99 -42.28 75.14
C LEU A 555 -1.62 -41.50 76.41
N THR A 556 -1.66 -40.17 76.35
CA THR A 556 -1.35 -39.28 77.48
C THR A 556 -2.49 -39.27 78.49
N ALA A 557 -3.74 -39.23 78.04
CA ALA A 557 -4.93 -39.38 78.89
C ALA A 557 -4.96 -40.74 79.59
N ALA A 558 -4.64 -41.83 78.88
CA ALA A 558 -4.58 -43.18 79.45
C ALA A 558 -3.47 -43.34 80.52
N LYS A 559 -2.36 -42.61 80.41
CA LYS A 559 -1.25 -42.64 81.38
C LYS A 559 -1.50 -41.80 82.64
N ALA A 560 -2.48 -40.90 82.63
CA ALA A 560 -2.76 -40.01 83.76
C ALA A 560 -3.56 -40.68 84.90
N GLN A 561 -4.27 -41.78 84.63
CA GLN A 561 -5.19 -42.41 85.59
C GLN A 561 -4.80 -43.86 85.88
N SER A 562 -4.08 -44.11 86.97
CA SER A 562 -3.68 -45.46 87.37
C SER A 562 -4.85 -46.28 87.93
N LYS A 563 -5.53 -47.05 87.06
CA LYS A 563 -6.18 -48.33 87.36
C LYS A 563 -6.64 -49.07 86.10
N THR A 564 -6.82 -50.38 86.25
CA THR A 564 -7.26 -51.36 85.24
C THR A 564 -8.59 -51.01 84.56
N ASP A 565 -8.68 -51.08 83.22
CA ASP A 565 -9.47 -52.10 82.49
C ASP A 565 -9.54 -51.92 80.95
N SER A 566 -9.89 -53.02 80.27
CA SER A 566 -9.64 -53.32 78.85
C SER A 566 -10.40 -52.50 77.77
N GLU A 567 -11.27 -51.56 78.12
CA GLU A 567 -12.17 -50.92 77.15
C GLU A 567 -11.53 -49.74 76.37
N ALA A 568 -10.81 -48.85 77.06
CA ALA A 568 -10.24 -47.65 76.43
C ALA A 568 -9.20 -47.96 75.34
N ALA A 569 -8.49 -49.09 75.47
CA ALA A 569 -7.51 -49.54 74.47
C ALA A 569 -8.16 -50.13 73.20
N LYS A 570 -9.36 -50.72 73.30
CA LYS A 570 -10.08 -51.27 72.14
C LYS A 570 -10.68 -50.17 71.26
N ALA A 571 -11.30 -49.15 71.88
CA ALA A 571 -11.88 -48.03 71.14
C ALA A 571 -10.81 -47.24 70.36
N ALA A 572 -9.62 -47.06 70.96
CA ALA A 572 -8.49 -46.38 70.31
C ALA A 572 -7.87 -47.21 69.18
N ALA A 573 -7.79 -48.55 69.31
CA ALA A 573 -7.25 -49.42 68.27
C ALA A 573 -8.19 -49.58 67.06
N GLN A 574 -9.51 -49.72 67.30
CA GLN A 574 -10.50 -49.89 66.22
C GLN A 574 -10.54 -48.65 65.31
N ALA A 575 -10.62 -47.45 65.88
CA ALA A 575 -10.58 -46.19 65.12
C ALA A 575 -9.24 -45.94 64.37
N TYR A 576 -8.17 -46.66 64.73
CA TYR A 576 -6.86 -46.58 64.09
C TYR A 576 -6.68 -47.63 62.98
N VAL A 577 -7.44 -48.72 63.00
CA VAL A 577 -7.47 -49.75 61.95
C VAL A 577 -8.49 -49.36 60.87
N ASP A 578 -9.68 -48.90 61.24
CA ASP A 578 -10.72 -48.51 60.27
C ASP A 578 -10.24 -47.34 59.38
N ALA A 579 -9.53 -46.36 59.96
CA ALA A 579 -8.90 -45.27 59.23
C ALA A 579 -7.64 -45.66 58.40
N LEU A 580 -7.22 -46.93 58.48
CA LEU A 580 -6.01 -47.46 57.82
C LEU A 580 -6.31 -48.58 56.81
N ASP A 581 -7.43 -49.31 56.94
CA ASP A 581 -7.92 -50.25 55.91
C ASP A 581 -8.82 -49.56 54.87
N GLU A 582 -9.43 -48.41 55.19
CA GLU A 582 -9.92 -47.47 54.15
C GLU A 582 -8.75 -46.83 53.36
N SER A 583 -7.51 -47.12 53.73
CA SER A 583 -6.33 -46.75 52.96
C SER A 583 -5.93 -47.87 51.98
N LEU A 584 -5.70 -47.45 50.72
CA LEU A 584 -4.75 -48.03 49.75
C LEU A 584 -5.22 -49.13 48.77
N GLY A 585 -5.20 -48.79 47.48
CA GLY A 585 -5.09 -49.74 46.37
C GLY A 585 -3.68 -49.75 45.75
N GLN A 586 -3.38 -50.72 44.88
CA GLN A 586 -2.04 -50.94 44.28
C GLN A 586 -1.39 -49.68 43.67
N ARG A 587 -2.20 -48.81 43.07
CA ARG A 587 -1.77 -47.51 42.55
C ARG A 587 -1.14 -46.64 43.65
N SER A 588 -1.82 -46.46 44.79
CA SER A 588 -1.29 -45.70 45.94
C SER A 588 -0.01 -46.29 46.57
N ILE A 589 0.32 -47.56 46.31
CA ILE A 589 1.56 -48.21 46.77
C ILE A 589 2.72 -47.89 45.81
N PHE A 590 2.48 -47.99 44.50
CA PHE A 590 3.46 -47.57 43.49
C PHE A 590 3.69 -46.05 43.52
N ASP A 591 2.61 -45.30 43.71
CA ASP A 591 2.60 -43.87 43.94
C ASP A 591 3.45 -43.54 45.20
N ARG A 592 3.29 -44.24 46.32
CA ARG A 592 4.21 -44.07 47.48
C ARG A 592 5.70 -44.35 47.18
N LEU A 593 6.02 -45.12 46.13
CA LEU A 593 7.40 -45.48 45.77
C LEU A 593 8.02 -44.57 44.69
N THR A 594 7.21 -43.96 43.82
CA THR A 594 7.65 -43.01 42.78
C THR A 594 7.19 -41.56 43.04
N ASN A 595 6.68 -41.33 44.25
CA ASN A 595 5.97 -40.14 44.70
C ASN A 595 4.87 -39.71 43.71
N ASN A 596 3.82 -40.51 43.68
CA ASN A 596 2.59 -40.41 42.90
C ASN A 596 2.81 -40.32 41.38
N GLY A 597 3.88 -40.96 40.90
CA GLY A 597 4.26 -41.01 39.49
C GLY A 597 5.08 -39.80 39.00
N GLN A 598 5.61 -38.97 39.90
CA GLN A 598 6.24 -37.69 39.55
C GLN A 598 7.77 -37.62 39.70
N THR A 599 8.44 -38.71 40.11
CA THR A 599 9.90 -38.78 39.98
C THR A 599 10.26 -38.86 38.50
N GLN A 600 10.33 -37.73 37.81
CA GLN A 600 10.98 -37.63 36.51
C GLN A 600 12.44 -38.02 36.69
N GLY A 601 12.80 -39.16 36.10
CA GLY A 601 14.07 -39.82 36.37
C GLY A 601 13.93 -41.24 36.93
N ILE A 602 12.76 -41.66 37.44
CA ILE A 602 12.38 -43.05 37.66
C ILE A 602 10.86 -43.21 37.44
N TYR A 603 10.45 -43.72 36.27
CA TYR A 603 9.05 -44.05 35.98
C TYR A 603 8.87 -45.52 35.60
N LEU A 604 7.67 -46.07 35.86
CA LEU A 604 7.27 -47.42 35.49
C LEU A 604 6.18 -47.36 34.41
N SER A 605 6.40 -48.03 33.28
CA SER A 605 5.41 -48.15 32.21
C SER A 605 5.50 -49.54 31.59
N GLY A 606 4.36 -50.19 31.32
CA GLY A 606 4.30 -51.56 30.81
C GLY A 606 4.98 -52.63 31.70
N GLY A 607 5.35 -52.30 32.94
CA GLY A 607 6.11 -53.17 33.85
C GLY A 607 7.63 -52.98 33.86
N LEU A 608 8.18 -51.95 33.20
CA LEU A 608 9.63 -51.68 33.09
C LEU A 608 10.02 -50.30 33.66
N LEU A 609 11.28 -50.14 34.09
CA LEU A 609 11.83 -49.00 34.85
C LEU A 609 12.89 -48.20 34.05
N TYR A 610 12.84 -46.85 34.09
CA TYR A 610 13.69 -45.97 33.23
C TYR A 610 14.36 -44.80 33.99
N LEU A 611 15.59 -44.40 33.61
CA LEU A 611 16.45 -43.42 34.32
C LEU A 611 16.90 -42.21 33.46
N ASN A 612 17.07 -41.01 34.05
CA ASN A 612 17.42 -39.75 33.37
C ASN A 612 18.82 -39.18 33.75
N ALA A 613 19.64 -38.84 32.74
CA ALA A 613 21.02 -38.37 32.89
C ALA A 613 21.21 -36.95 33.46
N THR A 614 20.22 -36.04 33.39
CA THR A 614 20.35 -34.65 33.90
C THR A 614 20.56 -34.58 35.41
N TYR A 615 20.24 -35.67 36.13
CA TYR A 615 20.38 -35.79 37.59
C TYR A 615 21.74 -36.37 38.03
N MET A 616 22.65 -36.67 37.10
CA MET A 616 24.02 -37.12 37.41
C MET A 616 24.95 -35.95 37.70
N LYS A 617 25.11 -35.60 38.98
CA LYS A 617 26.09 -34.60 39.42
C LYS A 617 27.48 -35.22 39.61
N THR A 618 28.28 -35.24 38.54
CA THR A 618 29.68 -35.68 38.59
C THR A 618 30.67 -34.55 38.28
N GLY A 619 31.79 -34.50 39.00
CA GLY A 619 32.90 -33.58 38.72
C GLY A 619 33.86 -34.08 37.63
N VAL A 620 33.84 -35.39 37.32
CA VAL A 620 34.60 -36.03 36.25
C VAL A 620 33.76 -37.16 35.67
N LEU A 621 33.35 -37.05 34.41
CA LEU A 621 32.63 -38.12 33.69
C LEU A 621 33.66 -38.94 32.90
N ASP A 622 34.08 -40.08 33.43
CA ASP A 622 34.89 -41.06 32.67
C ASP A 622 33.94 -41.92 31.83
N ALA A 623 33.87 -41.62 30.53
CA ALA A 623 32.98 -42.26 29.58
C ALA A 623 33.67 -42.42 28.22
N ALA A 624 33.58 -43.62 27.63
CA ALA A 624 34.21 -43.94 26.36
C ALA A 624 33.65 -43.16 25.15
N LEU A 625 32.51 -42.49 25.30
CA LEU A 625 31.88 -41.65 24.27
C LEU A 625 30.95 -40.61 24.89
N VAL A 626 31.07 -39.34 24.48
CA VAL A 626 30.13 -38.26 24.80
C VAL A 626 29.58 -37.69 23.49
N LYS A 627 28.25 -37.68 23.34
CA LYS A 627 27.55 -37.01 22.23
C LYS A 627 26.74 -35.84 22.78
N ALA A 628 27.13 -34.61 22.45
CA ALA A 628 26.50 -33.38 22.91
C ALA A 628 26.73 -32.28 21.86
N GLY A 629 25.75 -31.40 21.62
CA GLY A 629 25.83 -30.42 20.53
C GLY A 629 26.87 -29.32 20.73
N ARG A 630 26.93 -28.73 21.93
CA ARG A 630 27.87 -27.63 22.24
C ARG A 630 28.53 -27.81 23.60
N LEU A 631 29.85 -27.99 23.60
CA LEU A 631 30.67 -27.97 24.81
C LEU A 631 31.17 -26.54 25.02
N THR A 632 30.85 -25.93 26.16
CA THR A 632 31.24 -24.55 26.46
C THR A 632 31.85 -24.42 27.85
N ASP A 633 32.76 -23.46 28.02
CA ASP A 633 33.25 -23.13 29.36
C ASP A 633 32.16 -22.51 30.23
N LYS A 634 32.37 -22.49 31.55
CA LYS A 634 31.39 -21.99 32.54
C LYS A 634 30.98 -20.52 32.32
N LYS A 635 31.71 -19.75 31.51
CA LYS A 635 31.40 -18.35 31.19
C LYS A 635 30.78 -18.17 29.81
N GLY A 636 30.63 -19.24 29.01
CA GLY A 636 30.10 -19.18 27.64
C GLY A 636 31.03 -18.50 26.62
N LEU A 637 32.29 -18.20 27.01
CA LEU A 637 33.17 -17.32 26.24
C LEU A 637 34.02 -18.06 25.20
N ASN A 638 34.25 -19.35 25.43
CA ASN A 638 34.86 -20.25 24.46
C ASN A 638 33.96 -21.49 24.35
N TYR A 639 33.81 -22.01 23.14
CA TYR A 639 33.00 -23.19 22.88
C TYR A 639 33.57 -24.03 21.75
N TRP A 640 33.24 -25.33 21.82
CA TRP A 640 33.37 -26.26 20.70
C TRP A 640 31.99 -26.82 20.39
N ASP A 641 31.51 -26.51 19.19
CA ASP A 641 30.24 -26.94 18.66
C ASP A 641 30.46 -28.23 17.85
N MET A 642 29.96 -29.35 18.36
CA MET A 642 30.16 -30.69 17.80
C MET A 642 29.10 -31.06 16.74
N ASP A 643 28.06 -30.24 16.60
CA ASP A 643 27.07 -30.36 15.50
C ASP A 643 27.57 -29.67 14.22
N THR A 644 28.36 -28.59 14.35
CA THR A 644 28.89 -27.79 13.21
C THR A 644 30.39 -27.88 13.00
N GLY A 645 31.16 -28.32 14.00
CA GLY A 645 32.63 -28.34 14.00
C GLY A 645 33.28 -27.00 14.39
N GLU A 646 32.49 -25.96 14.71
CA GLU A 646 33.01 -24.63 15.05
C GLU A 646 33.71 -24.61 16.41
N PHE A 647 34.91 -24.02 16.46
CA PHE A 647 35.64 -23.77 17.70
C PHE A 647 35.92 -22.26 17.83
N SER A 648 35.43 -21.64 18.91
CA SER A 648 35.44 -20.19 19.08
C SER A 648 36.24 -19.77 20.31
N LEU A 649 37.12 -18.77 20.14
CA LEU A 649 37.94 -18.17 21.19
C LEU A 649 37.64 -16.67 21.30
N SER A 650 37.36 -16.18 22.51
CA SER A 650 37.07 -14.76 22.72
C SER A 650 38.31 -13.84 22.55
N ALA A 651 38.09 -12.56 22.24
CA ALA A 651 39.15 -11.54 22.27
C ALA A 651 39.77 -11.31 23.68
N GLN A 652 39.10 -11.80 24.73
CA GLN A 652 39.60 -11.82 26.11
C GLN A 652 40.51 -13.02 26.41
N SER A 653 40.53 -14.04 25.54
CA SER A 653 41.33 -15.25 25.74
C SER A 653 42.82 -14.94 25.55
N THR A 654 43.63 -15.40 26.52
CA THR A 654 45.05 -15.06 26.59
C THR A 654 45.86 -16.01 25.72
N ILE A 655 46.40 -15.52 24.59
CA ILE A 655 47.25 -16.29 23.69
C ILE A 655 48.70 -15.82 23.91
N GLY A 656 49.53 -16.68 24.51
CA GLY A 656 50.94 -16.36 24.77
C GLY A 656 51.18 -15.12 25.65
N GLY A 657 50.26 -14.83 26.59
CA GLY A 657 50.33 -13.66 27.48
C GLY A 657 49.71 -12.38 26.90
N ASN A 658 49.41 -12.32 25.60
CA ASN A 658 48.73 -11.20 24.96
C ASN A 658 47.23 -11.45 24.79
N LYS A 659 46.46 -10.37 24.63
CA LYS A 659 45.04 -10.43 24.22
C LYS A 659 44.97 -10.56 22.69
N ALA A 660 44.06 -11.38 22.18
CA ALA A 660 43.88 -11.56 20.74
C ALA A 660 43.49 -10.26 19.99
N GLY A 661 43.02 -9.23 20.70
CA GLY A 661 42.67 -7.92 20.14
C GLY A 661 43.83 -6.97 19.79
N SER A 662 45.10 -7.37 19.89
CA SER A 662 46.26 -6.47 19.74
C SER A 662 46.95 -6.47 18.35
N LEU A 663 46.30 -6.97 17.29
CA LEU A 663 46.94 -7.36 16.02
C LEU A 663 46.53 -6.60 14.75
N ALA A 664 45.89 -5.41 14.83
CA ALA A 664 45.43 -4.66 13.64
C ALA A 664 45.75 -3.15 13.67
N THR A 665 46.76 -2.74 12.89
CA THR A 665 47.18 -1.36 12.58
C THR A 665 47.40 -1.26 11.04
N GLN A 666 47.41 -0.12 10.35
CA GLN A 666 47.95 1.20 10.72
C GLN A 666 47.13 2.38 10.14
N THR A 667 47.76 3.42 9.57
CA THR A 667 47.35 4.82 9.85
C THR A 667 47.38 5.79 8.67
N GLN A 668 46.21 6.21 8.14
CA GLN A 668 46.03 7.55 7.53
C GLN A 668 44.58 8.06 7.56
N ALA A 669 43.58 7.19 7.37
CA ALA A 669 42.16 7.48 7.65
C ALA A 669 41.93 7.86 9.13
N GLN A 670 42.76 7.34 10.05
CA GLN A 670 42.72 7.65 11.48
C GLN A 670 42.90 9.14 11.80
N LYS A 671 43.61 9.93 10.99
CA LYS A 671 43.81 11.36 11.29
C LYS A 671 42.59 12.21 10.90
N LEU A 672 42.06 12.02 9.69
CA LEU A 672 40.84 12.68 9.22
C LEU A 672 39.61 12.24 10.03
N ALA A 673 39.58 10.97 10.49
CA ALA A 673 38.59 10.50 11.45
C ALA A 673 38.69 11.25 12.78
N THR A 674 39.88 11.52 13.33
CA THR A 674 40.03 12.26 14.60
C THR A 674 39.46 13.68 14.53
N ASP A 675 39.68 14.42 13.44
CA ASP A 675 39.18 15.80 13.31
C ASP A 675 37.65 15.83 13.13
N ALA A 676 37.10 14.95 12.27
CA ALA A 676 35.66 14.79 12.10
C ALA A 676 34.97 14.25 13.37
N GLN A 677 35.62 13.33 14.09
CA GLN A 677 35.15 12.78 15.35
C GLN A 677 35.24 13.81 16.48
N THR A 678 36.17 14.77 16.44
CA THR A 678 36.23 15.89 17.40
C THR A 678 35.06 16.86 17.20
N ALA A 679 34.77 17.23 15.95
CA ALA A 679 33.60 18.07 15.62
C ALA A 679 32.27 17.36 15.92
N ALA A 680 32.13 16.08 15.54
CA ALA A 680 30.96 15.27 15.85
C ALA A 680 30.82 15.05 17.37
N LYS A 681 31.92 14.90 18.10
CA LYS A 681 31.93 14.74 19.56
C LYS A 681 31.49 16.02 20.28
N ALA A 682 31.89 17.21 19.83
CA ALA A 682 31.38 18.46 20.41
C ALA A 682 29.84 18.61 20.30
N TYR A 683 29.25 18.20 19.17
CA TYR A 683 27.80 18.21 18.97
C TYR A 683 27.10 17.09 19.77
N THR A 684 27.66 15.87 19.73
CA THR A 684 27.11 14.71 20.47
C THR A 684 27.22 14.85 21.98
N ASP A 685 28.27 15.49 22.48
CA ASP A 685 28.47 15.76 23.91
C ASP A 685 27.53 16.86 24.43
N THR A 686 26.94 17.69 23.57
CA THR A 686 26.01 18.76 24.01
C THR A 686 24.55 18.29 24.05
N VAL A 687 24.14 17.35 23.19
CA VAL A 687 22.75 16.85 23.14
C VAL A 687 22.62 15.42 23.66
N GLY A 688 23.52 14.52 23.26
CA GLY A 688 23.57 13.15 23.73
C GLY A 688 24.08 13.05 25.17
N ALA A 689 25.19 13.73 25.49
CA ALA A 689 25.72 13.67 26.86
C ALA A 689 24.92 14.50 27.86
N ASN A 690 24.13 15.54 27.50
CA ASN A 690 23.28 16.17 28.51
C ASN A 690 22.14 15.25 28.98
N THR A 691 21.49 14.50 28.08
CA THR A 691 20.45 13.53 28.48
C THR A 691 21.06 12.24 29.04
N LEU A 692 22.13 11.70 28.44
CA LEU A 692 22.78 10.50 28.94
C LEU A 692 23.59 10.76 30.22
N THR A 693 24.16 11.95 30.42
CA THR A 693 24.80 12.34 31.69
C THR A 693 23.75 12.81 32.70
N SER A 694 22.58 13.33 32.32
CA SER A 694 21.48 13.51 33.29
C SER A 694 20.91 12.15 33.72
N ALA A 695 20.68 11.21 32.80
CA ALA A 695 20.24 9.86 33.14
C ALA A 695 21.34 9.05 33.85
N LYS A 696 22.62 9.25 33.52
CA LYS A 696 23.74 8.66 34.25
C LYS A 696 23.99 9.37 35.57
N ASN A 697 23.76 10.67 35.72
CA ASN A 697 23.86 11.37 37.02
C ASN A 697 22.61 11.17 37.88
N ASP A 698 21.47 10.79 37.30
CA ASP A 698 20.26 10.36 38.02
C ASP A 698 20.35 8.87 38.38
N ALA A 699 20.90 8.01 37.51
CA ALA A 699 21.14 6.60 37.83
C ALA A 699 22.37 6.42 38.75
N THR A 700 23.49 7.10 38.50
CA THR A 700 24.61 7.23 39.44
C THR A 700 24.22 8.10 40.63
N GLY A 701 23.27 9.03 40.50
CA GLY A 701 22.73 9.80 41.63
C GLY A 701 21.93 8.91 42.56
N LYS A 702 20.93 8.19 42.04
CA LYS A 702 20.13 7.20 42.77
C LYS A 702 20.94 6.00 43.23
N ALA A 703 21.93 5.54 42.45
CA ALA A 703 22.86 4.51 42.89
C ALA A 703 23.86 5.03 43.92
N ASN A 704 24.29 6.29 43.86
CA ASN A 704 25.09 6.93 44.91
C ASN A 704 24.25 7.31 46.12
N THR A 705 22.93 7.54 45.99
CA THR A 705 22.01 7.73 47.11
C THR A 705 21.64 6.38 47.72
N ALA A 706 21.46 5.32 46.94
CA ALA A 706 21.27 3.96 47.45
C ALA A 706 22.57 3.44 48.08
N LEU A 707 23.72 3.66 47.45
CA LEU A 707 25.05 3.35 47.98
C LEU A 707 25.39 4.26 49.16
N SER A 708 25.03 5.55 49.16
CA SER A 708 25.23 6.43 50.33
C SER A 708 24.23 6.13 51.43
N ASN A 709 23.02 5.64 51.15
CA ASN A 709 22.09 5.19 52.18
C ASN A 709 22.57 3.86 52.75
N ALA A 710 23.03 2.93 51.92
CA ALA A 710 23.65 1.67 52.36
C ALA A 710 25.01 1.90 53.05
N LYS A 711 25.78 2.90 52.63
CA LYS A 711 27.06 3.30 53.23
C LYS A 711 26.86 4.13 54.47
N THR A 712 25.84 4.99 54.57
CA THR A 712 25.43 5.64 55.82
C THR A 712 24.80 4.63 56.78
N TYR A 713 24.08 3.61 56.31
CA TYR A 713 23.62 2.49 57.13
C TYR A 713 24.81 1.66 57.63
N ALA A 714 25.76 1.31 56.76
CA ALA A 714 27.00 0.61 57.12
C ALA A 714 27.96 1.47 57.97
N GLU A 715 28.04 2.78 57.78
CA GLU A 715 28.82 3.72 58.59
C GLU A 715 28.11 3.99 59.92
N THR A 716 26.77 3.94 60.00
CA THR A 716 26.02 3.95 61.27
C THR A 716 26.20 2.65 62.05
N ILE A 717 26.49 1.54 61.34
CA ILE A 717 26.93 0.26 61.92
C ILE A 717 28.41 0.32 62.35
N MET A 718 29.30 0.94 61.56
CA MET A 718 30.76 0.94 61.82
C MET A 718 31.28 2.11 62.67
N ALA A 719 30.56 3.22 62.79
CA ALA A 719 30.98 4.38 63.60
C ALA A 719 30.85 4.15 65.12
N TYR A 720 30.12 3.10 65.52
CA TYR A 720 30.11 2.62 66.91
C TYR A 720 31.11 1.48 67.05
N GLY A 721 32.33 1.83 67.44
CA GLY A 721 33.45 0.89 67.52
C GLY A 721 33.20 -0.28 68.47
N SER A 722 33.34 -1.50 67.94
CA SER A 722 33.48 -2.80 68.63
C SER A 722 32.31 -3.32 69.48
N ASN A 723 31.84 -4.53 69.10
CA ASN A 723 31.02 -5.49 69.86
C ASN A 723 29.47 -5.39 69.78
N LEU A 724 28.91 -4.46 69.01
CA LEU A 724 27.46 -4.38 68.77
C LEU A 724 26.96 -5.48 67.81
N VAL A 725 26.30 -6.50 68.35
CA VAL A 725 25.22 -7.15 67.61
C VAL A 725 23.97 -6.32 67.91
N ARG A 726 23.38 -5.69 66.88
CA ARG A 726 22.13 -4.90 67.01
C ARG A 726 20.89 -5.68 66.62
N ASN A 727 19.77 -5.35 67.26
CA ASN A 727 18.50 -6.03 67.05
C ASN A 727 18.05 -5.93 65.57
N PRO A 728 17.75 -7.03 64.86
CA PRO A 728 17.25 -6.96 63.48
C PRO A 728 15.91 -6.23 63.36
N ASN A 729 15.17 -6.06 64.48
CA ASN A 729 13.96 -5.23 64.57
C ASN A 729 14.24 -3.76 64.95
N GLY A 730 15.51 -3.33 65.00
CA GLY A 730 15.90 -1.93 65.17
C GLY A 730 15.76 -1.31 66.57
N ASN A 731 15.39 -2.08 67.60
CA ASN A 731 15.24 -1.57 68.97
C ASN A 731 16.56 -1.67 69.77
N PRO A 732 17.23 -0.53 70.11
CA PRO A 732 18.53 -0.52 70.77
C PRO A 732 18.48 -0.82 72.28
N ASP A 733 17.31 -0.86 72.92
CA ASP A 733 17.20 -1.20 74.35
C ASP A 733 17.53 -2.65 74.68
N HIS A 734 17.65 -3.50 73.65
CA HIS A 734 18.03 -4.90 73.80
C HIS A 734 19.43 -5.22 73.20
N ASP A 735 20.20 -4.23 72.75
CA ASP A 735 21.52 -4.48 72.15
C ASP A 735 22.47 -5.20 73.12
N LEU A 736 23.39 -6.03 72.57
CA LEU A 736 24.20 -7.00 73.32
C LEU A 736 24.95 -6.38 74.53
N ASP A 737 25.33 -5.12 74.34
CA ASP A 737 25.95 -4.16 75.25
C ASP A 737 25.26 -4.08 76.62
N LYS A 738 23.91 -4.05 76.64
CA LYS A 738 23.12 -3.86 77.87
C LYS A 738 22.95 -5.14 78.70
N LEU A 739 23.07 -6.31 78.07
CA LEU A 739 22.95 -7.62 78.73
C LEU A 739 24.30 -8.17 79.23
N GLY A 740 25.42 -7.62 78.74
CA GLY A 740 26.78 -8.14 78.95
C GLY A 740 27.70 -7.28 79.82
N THR A 741 27.21 -6.24 80.52
CA THR A 741 28.05 -5.26 81.26
C THR A 741 28.98 -5.87 82.32
N ALA A 742 28.67 -7.05 82.85
CA ALA A 742 29.53 -7.79 83.78
C ALA A 742 30.62 -8.66 83.11
N LYS A 743 30.63 -8.77 81.77
CA LYS A 743 31.56 -9.63 80.98
C LYS A 743 32.30 -8.91 79.84
N LEU A 744 32.04 -7.63 79.62
CA LEU A 744 32.80 -6.80 78.69
C LEU A 744 34.10 -6.32 79.35
N THR A 745 35.25 -6.53 78.69
CA THR A 745 36.56 -6.10 79.19
C THR A 745 37.29 -5.18 78.20
N LYS A 746 38.01 -4.20 78.76
CA LYS A 746 38.99 -3.35 78.06
C LYS A 746 40.42 -3.91 78.16
N THR A 747 40.64 -4.89 79.02
CA THR A 747 41.95 -5.51 79.24
C THR A 747 42.10 -6.66 78.24
N MET A 748 42.62 -6.34 77.05
CA MET A 748 42.86 -7.33 76.00
C MET A 748 44.05 -8.25 76.33
N PRO A 749 43.98 -9.55 76.00
CA PRO A 749 45.05 -10.52 76.30
C PRO A 749 46.25 -10.42 75.34
N ALA A 750 46.05 -9.81 74.16
CA ALA A 750 47.07 -9.46 73.17
C ALA A 750 46.51 -8.38 72.23
N ALA A 751 47.37 -7.66 71.51
CA ALA A 751 46.95 -6.69 70.50
C ALA A 751 46.04 -7.34 69.43
N HIS A 752 44.90 -6.71 69.13
CA HIS A 752 43.95 -7.20 68.13
C HIS A 752 44.41 -6.86 66.70
N PRO A 753 44.34 -7.78 65.71
CA PRO A 753 44.76 -7.52 64.33
C PRO A 753 44.09 -6.31 63.69
N GLU A 754 42.81 -6.07 64.01
CA GLU A 754 42.00 -4.95 63.50
C GLU A 754 41.92 -3.76 64.48
N GLY A 755 42.81 -3.68 65.48
CA GLY A 755 42.87 -2.53 66.40
C GLY A 755 41.72 -2.41 67.41
N ILE A 756 40.84 -3.41 67.50
CA ILE A 756 39.72 -3.43 68.46
C ILE A 756 40.23 -3.45 69.91
N THR A 757 39.64 -2.60 70.76
CA THR A 757 40.10 -2.32 72.14
C THR A 757 39.20 -2.90 73.24
N THR A 758 38.08 -3.56 72.89
CA THR A 758 37.20 -4.23 73.85
C THR A 758 36.80 -5.63 73.39
N ALA A 759 36.64 -6.57 74.31
CA ALA A 759 36.18 -7.93 74.02
C ALA A 759 35.15 -8.43 75.04
N ILE A 760 34.37 -9.43 74.64
CA ILE A 760 33.55 -10.25 75.53
C ILE A 760 34.44 -11.31 76.15
N HIS A 761 34.57 -11.30 77.48
CA HIS A 761 35.37 -12.22 78.27
C HIS A 761 34.46 -13.27 78.92
N LEU A 762 34.71 -14.56 78.65
CA LEU A 762 33.82 -15.63 79.08
C LEU A 762 34.06 -16.13 80.52
N ALA A 763 35.18 -15.71 81.14
CA ALA A 763 35.49 -15.81 82.59
C ALA A 763 34.92 -17.07 83.26
N GLY A 764 35.53 -18.23 82.99
CA GLY A 764 35.23 -19.47 83.71
C GLY A 764 33.86 -20.11 83.46
N ASN A 765 32.98 -19.49 82.68
CA ASN A 765 31.65 -20.03 82.38
C ASN A 765 31.69 -21.01 81.19
N ARG A 766 30.91 -22.09 81.27
CA ARG A 766 30.77 -23.08 80.18
C ARG A 766 29.93 -22.53 79.03
N ASP A 767 28.82 -21.91 79.39
CA ASP A 767 27.81 -21.41 78.48
C ASP A 767 27.58 -19.93 78.79
N THR A 768 27.47 -19.09 77.77
CA THR A 768 26.98 -17.71 77.94
C THR A 768 26.11 -17.36 76.74
N ASN A 769 24.90 -16.94 77.04
CA ASN A 769 23.88 -16.60 76.06
C ASN A 769 23.85 -15.09 75.85
N PHE A 770 23.60 -14.68 74.60
CA PHE A 770 23.69 -13.29 74.20
C PHE A 770 22.64 -13.00 73.13
N GLY A 771 21.82 -11.96 73.31
CA GLY A 771 20.90 -11.47 72.28
C GLY A 771 19.51 -12.13 72.23
N TRP A 772 18.73 -11.73 71.22
CA TRP A 772 17.26 -11.84 71.19
C TRP A 772 16.71 -13.19 70.76
N LEU A 773 15.40 -13.29 70.92
CA LEU A 773 14.54 -14.27 70.27
C LEU A 773 14.45 -13.97 68.76
N LEU A 774 14.99 -14.87 67.94
CA LEU A 774 14.96 -14.87 66.46
C LEU A 774 13.67 -15.53 65.92
N ASP A 775 12.62 -15.59 66.73
CA ASP A 775 11.46 -16.48 66.56
C ASP A 775 10.60 -16.10 65.34
N THR A 776 10.72 -14.86 64.86
CA THR A 776 10.11 -14.31 63.65
C THR A 776 10.92 -14.59 62.37
N PHE A 777 12.13 -15.13 62.47
CA PHE A 777 13.07 -15.32 61.35
C PHE A 777 13.29 -16.80 61.00
N ARG A 778 12.24 -17.63 61.16
CA ARG A 778 12.30 -19.05 60.81
C ARG A 778 12.50 -19.22 59.31
N ASN A 779 13.36 -20.13 58.91
CA ASN A 779 13.87 -20.34 57.55
C ASN A 779 14.76 -19.21 56.99
N HIS A 780 15.04 -18.15 57.76
CA HIS A 780 16.05 -17.16 57.36
C HIS A 780 17.45 -17.72 57.63
N THR A 781 18.39 -17.40 56.74
CA THR A 781 19.79 -17.81 56.87
C THR A 781 20.63 -16.66 57.38
N PHE A 782 21.15 -16.80 58.60
CA PHE A 782 22.03 -15.82 59.22
C PHE A 782 23.49 -16.21 59.00
N ARG A 783 24.29 -15.26 58.54
CA ARG A 783 25.74 -15.37 58.51
C ARG A 783 26.32 -14.74 59.76
N LEU A 784 27.12 -15.50 60.50
CA LEU A 784 27.83 -15.07 61.70
C LEU A 784 29.33 -15.02 61.45
N SER A 785 30.00 -14.02 62.00
CA SER A 785 31.46 -13.94 61.99
C SER A 785 32.00 -13.20 63.21
N GLY A 786 33.28 -13.39 63.51
CA GLY A 786 34.00 -12.65 64.54
C GLY A 786 35.38 -13.22 64.84
N TRP A 787 36.12 -12.52 65.69
CA TRP A 787 37.45 -12.90 66.15
C TRP A 787 37.39 -13.53 67.53
N ALA A 788 38.15 -14.60 67.73
CA ALA A 788 38.30 -15.29 69.00
C ALA A 788 39.79 -15.39 69.39
N TYR A 789 40.10 -15.16 70.67
CA TYR A 789 41.44 -15.33 71.23
C TYR A 789 41.40 -16.27 72.44
N ARG A 790 42.49 -17.02 72.59
CA ARG A 790 42.77 -17.79 73.80
C ARG A 790 44.26 -17.86 74.11
N LYS A 791 44.58 -17.87 75.41
CA LYS A 791 45.87 -18.30 75.95
C LYS A 791 45.92 -19.86 75.94
N ALA A 792 46.99 -20.44 75.40
CA ALA A 792 47.11 -21.84 74.95
C ALA A 792 46.42 -22.98 75.77
N GLY A 793 45.99 -24.05 75.07
CA GLY A 793 45.56 -25.35 75.65
C GLY A 793 44.38 -25.99 74.88
N ASN A 794 43.83 -27.13 75.34
CA ASN A 794 43.08 -28.06 74.46
C ASN A 794 41.53 -27.93 74.39
N ALA A 795 40.90 -26.93 75.01
CA ALA A 795 39.45 -26.66 74.87
C ALA A 795 39.10 -25.95 73.55
N THR A 796 37.88 -26.16 73.04
CA THR A 796 37.33 -25.45 71.87
C THR A 796 36.23 -24.47 72.28
N SER A 797 36.18 -23.29 71.66
CA SER A 797 35.04 -22.38 71.80
C SER A 797 34.26 -22.30 70.50
N SER A 798 32.95 -22.13 70.65
CA SER A 798 31.97 -22.18 69.57
C SER A 798 30.98 -21.04 69.73
N PHE A 799 30.77 -20.30 68.64
CA PHE A 799 29.68 -19.34 68.49
C PHE A 799 28.64 -19.95 67.55
N GLY A 800 27.36 -19.80 67.90
CA GLY A 800 26.30 -20.50 67.21
C GLY A 800 24.91 -20.04 67.59
N ILE A 801 23.91 -20.82 67.19
CA ILE A 801 22.51 -20.59 67.55
C ILE A 801 22.03 -21.74 68.42
N TYR A 802 21.38 -21.36 69.51
CA TYR A 802 20.65 -22.23 70.42
C TYR A 802 19.16 -22.02 70.16
N TRP A 803 18.39 -23.09 70.06
CA TRP A 803 16.95 -22.99 69.95
C TRP A 803 16.23 -24.07 70.77
N THR A 804 14.99 -23.78 71.15
CA THR A 804 14.05 -24.81 71.58
C THR A 804 13.17 -25.18 70.41
N ASP A 805 12.83 -26.45 70.23
CA ASP A 805 11.80 -26.86 69.29
C ASP A 805 10.39 -26.69 69.90
N THR A 806 9.35 -26.97 69.12
CA THR A 806 7.96 -26.91 69.58
C THR A 806 7.61 -27.87 70.72
N SER A 807 8.40 -28.92 70.94
CA SER A 807 8.32 -29.84 72.09
C SER A 807 9.11 -29.38 73.33
N ASN A 808 9.71 -28.18 73.30
CA ASN A 808 10.66 -27.65 74.29
C ASN A 808 11.97 -28.45 74.38
N GLY A 809 12.30 -29.25 73.35
CA GLY A 809 13.60 -29.89 73.22
C GLY A 809 14.67 -28.84 72.95
N ASN A 810 15.76 -28.89 73.71
CA ASN A 810 16.87 -27.93 73.61
C ASN A 810 17.88 -28.39 72.55
N HIS A 811 18.14 -27.52 71.57
CA HIS A 811 19.07 -27.76 70.46
C HIS A 811 20.14 -26.68 70.40
N TRP A 812 21.35 -27.09 70.03
CA TRP A 812 22.50 -26.20 69.88
C TRP A 812 23.26 -26.59 68.63
N GLN A 813 23.55 -25.60 67.78
CA GLN A 813 24.38 -25.80 66.60
C GLN A 813 25.47 -24.74 66.56
N THR A 814 26.71 -25.21 66.58
CA THR A 814 27.89 -24.38 66.33
C THR A 814 27.91 -23.93 64.89
N ILE A 815 28.11 -22.63 64.68
CA ILE A 815 28.14 -21.98 63.36
C ILE A 815 29.58 -21.60 63.01
N ALA A 816 30.31 -21.10 64.01
CA ALA A 816 31.72 -20.78 63.94
C ALA A 816 32.45 -21.47 65.11
N LYS A 817 33.45 -22.31 64.81
CA LYS A 817 34.24 -23.04 65.81
C LYS A 817 35.71 -22.66 65.72
N VAL A 818 36.33 -22.41 66.88
CA VAL A 818 37.78 -22.21 66.99
C VAL A 818 38.39 -23.29 67.89
N ALA A 819 39.46 -23.92 67.40
CA ALA A 819 40.26 -24.87 68.15
C ALA A 819 41.61 -24.24 68.51
N ALA A 820 41.94 -24.24 69.80
CA ALA A 820 43.17 -23.61 70.27
C ALA A 820 44.34 -24.60 70.23
N THR A 821 45.19 -24.49 69.21
CA THR A 821 46.50 -25.19 69.14
C THR A 821 47.69 -24.26 69.40
N ALA A 822 47.49 -22.94 69.36
CA ALA A 822 48.48 -21.92 69.69
C ALA A 822 47.81 -20.65 70.27
N SER A 823 48.61 -19.76 70.87
CA SER A 823 48.14 -18.46 71.39
C SER A 823 48.01 -17.44 70.26
N GLY A 824 46.80 -16.92 70.00
CA GLY A 824 46.58 -15.92 68.95
C GLY A 824 45.11 -15.57 68.71
N TRP A 825 44.87 -14.47 67.99
CA TRP A 825 43.54 -14.09 67.49
C TRP A 825 43.23 -14.88 66.21
N THR A 826 42.07 -15.51 66.15
CA THR A 826 41.59 -16.30 65.01
C THR A 826 40.25 -15.76 64.54
N TYR A 827 40.15 -15.38 63.27
CA TYR A 827 38.86 -15.05 62.65
C TYR A 827 38.09 -16.31 62.31
N VAL A 828 36.81 -16.34 62.63
CA VAL A 828 35.91 -17.45 62.30
C VAL A 828 34.60 -16.91 61.74
N SER A 829 34.04 -17.62 60.77
CA SER A 829 32.73 -17.30 60.21
C SER A 829 32.00 -18.56 59.78
N GLY A 830 30.68 -18.48 59.70
CA GLY A 830 29.79 -19.53 59.22
C GLY A 830 28.39 -19.01 58.95
N SER A 831 27.52 -19.86 58.46
CA SER A 831 26.11 -19.53 58.21
C SER A 831 25.17 -20.60 58.76
N TYR A 832 23.95 -20.19 59.08
CA TYR A 832 22.94 -21.07 59.66
C TYR A 832 21.53 -20.63 59.34
N THR A 833 20.72 -21.58 58.91
CA THR A 833 19.28 -21.38 58.67
C THR A 833 18.51 -21.75 59.93
N VAL A 834 17.74 -20.82 60.49
CA VAL A 834 16.90 -21.10 61.67
C VAL A 834 15.81 -22.11 61.27
N PRO A 835 15.68 -23.29 61.93
CA PRO A 835 14.73 -24.31 61.51
C PRO A 835 13.26 -23.85 61.61
N ALA A 836 12.41 -24.29 60.67
CA ALA A 836 10.98 -23.99 60.66
C ALA A 836 10.25 -24.32 61.98
N ASN A 837 10.71 -25.34 62.69
CA ASN A 837 10.15 -25.83 63.96
C ASN A 837 10.79 -25.21 65.22
N ALA A 838 11.72 -24.28 65.09
CA ALA A 838 12.31 -23.57 66.23
C ALA A 838 11.25 -22.70 66.92
N LYS A 839 10.88 -23.05 68.15
CA LYS A 839 9.91 -22.33 68.98
C LYS A 839 10.49 -21.03 69.53
N THR A 840 11.68 -21.11 70.12
CA THR A 840 12.50 -19.95 70.51
C THR A 840 13.93 -20.12 70.01
N ALA A 841 14.52 -19.16 69.31
CA ALA A 841 15.90 -19.24 68.82
C ALA A 841 16.73 -18.03 69.26
N ARG A 842 18.01 -18.20 69.59
CA ARG A 842 18.89 -17.11 70.07
C ARG A 842 20.37 -17.37 69.77
N LEU A 843 21.15 -16.31 69.69
CA LEU A 843 22.61 -16.43 69.62
C LEU A 843 23.17 -16.92 70.96
N TRP A 844 24.20 -17.78 70.88
CA TRP A 844 24.74 -18.46 72.05
C TRP A 844 26.22 -18.75 71.86
N MET A 845 26.99 -18.65 72.94
CA MET A 845 28.42 -18.95 72.98
C MET A 845 28.70 -20.05 73.98
N GLN A 846 29.45 -21.04 73.56
CA GLN A 846 29.83 -22.18 74.37
C GLN A 846 31.35 -22.38 74.39
N VAL A 847 31.85 -22.89 75.51
CA VAL A 847 33.22 -23.38 75.66
C VAL A 847 33.14 -24.85 76.06
N ASP A 848 33.50 -25.73 75.13
CA ASP A 848 33.47 -27.18 75.35
C ASP A 848 34.64 -27.58 76.27
N ARG A 849 34.32 -28.32 77.34
CA ARG A 849 35.30 -28.80 78.34
C ARG A 849 35.29 -30.31 78.45
N GLY A 850 36.48 -30.89 78.62
CA GLY A 850 36.62 -32.22 79.24
C GLY A 850 36.22 -32.16 80.72
N THR A 851 35.64 -33.24 81.23
CA THR A 851 34.88 -33.26 82.50
C THR A 851 35.72 -33.29 83.79
N THR A 852 37.03 -33.02 83.75
CA THR A 852 37.96 -33.42 84.82
C THR A 852 38.99 -32.37 85.30
N THR A 853 38.94 -31.09 84.92
CA THR A 853 39.87 -30.06 85.46
C THR A 853 39.22 -28.71 85.78
N THR A 854 39.73 -28.07 86.85
CA THR A 854 39.42 -26.71 87.31
C THR A 854 40.54 -25.71 86.88
N PRO A 855 40.39 -24.41 87.18
CA PRO A 855 40.15 -23.30 86.25
C PRO A 855 41.42 -22.79 85.49
N GLU A 856 41.37 -22.16 84.30
CA GLU A 856 40.30 -21.81 83.34
C GLU A 856 40.75 -21.96 81.86
N PRO A 857 39.83 -22.00 80.88
CA PRO A 857 40.07 -21.57 79.50
C PRO A 857 39.65 -20.11 79.30
N ASP A 858 40.63 -19.21 79.31
CA ASP A 858 40.42 -17.75 79.21
C ASP A 858 40.16 -17.34 77.74
N TRP A 859 38.87 -17.21 77.39
CA TRP A 859 38.39 -16.91 76.03
C TRP A 859 37.87 -15.48 75.91
N TYR A 860 38.29 -14.83 74.82
CA TYR A 860 37.93 -13.47 74.47
C TYR A 860 37.37 -13.44 73.04
N TRP A 861 36.19 -12.87 72.85
CA TRP A 861 35.56 -12.73 71.53
C TRP A 861 35.30 -11.26 71.20
N THR A 862 35.46 -10.89 69.93
CA THR A 862 35.24 -9.52 69.45
C THR A 862 34.90 -9.50 67.95
N GLY A 863 34.50 -8.33 67.43
CA GLY A 863 34.15 -8.17 66.01
C GLY A 863 32.96 -9.02 65.57
N LEU A 864 32.04 -9.34 66.49
CA LEU A 864 30.89 -10.21 66.22
C LEU A 864 29.89 -9.52 65.27
N GLN A 865 29.59 -10.16 64.15
CA GLN A 865 28.62 -9.70 63.14
C GLN A 865 27.55 -10.77 62.91
N CYS A 866 26.33 -10.33 62.57
CA CYS A 866 25.20 -11.17 62.21
C CYS A 866 24.42 -10.50 61.07
N THR A 867 24.23 -11.21 59.94
CA THR A 867 23.56 -10.67 58.75
C THR A 867 22.55 -11.67 58.19
N ASP A 868 21.33 -11.21 57.88
CA ASP A 868 20.30 -12.00 57.18
C ASP A 868 20.61 -12.08 55.67
N GLU A 869 21.04 -13.26 55.21
CA GLU A 869 21.38 -13.55 53.82
C GLU A 869 20.15 -13.90 52.95
N SER A 870 18.96 -14.07 53.55
CA SER A 870 17.70 -14.34 52.83
C SER A 870 17.04 -13.03 52.39
N ALA A 871 16.92 -12.05 53.28
CA ALA A 871 16.29 -10.75 52.98
C ALA A 871 17.04 -9.99 51.87
N ALA A 872 18.38 -10.02 51.88
CA ALA A 872 19.21 -9.33 50.88
C ALA A 872 19.05 -9.89 49.46
N ARG A 873 18.66 -11.16 49.29
CA ARG A 873 18.49 -11.82 47.99
C ARG A 873 17.17 -11.45 47.33
N SER A 874 16.09 -11.44 48.12
CA SER A 874 14.74 -11.07 47.68
C SER A 874 14.68 -9.70 46.98
N TYR A 875 15.44 -8.72 47.46
CA TYR A 875 15.52 -7.39 46.83
C TYR A 875 16.24 -7.38 45.47
N VAL A 876 17.21 -8.28 45.25
CA VAL A 876 17.91 -8.41 43.96
C VAL A 876 17.02 -9.16 42.97
N ASP A 877 16.42 -10.27 43.39
CA ASP A 877 15.53 -11.09 42.55
C ASP A 877 14.31 -10.28 42.07
N THR A 878 13.80 -9.36 42.91
CA THR A 878 12.72 -8.42 42.54
C THR A 878 13.15 -7.43 41.46
N PHE A 879 14.35 -6.85 41.57
CA PHE A 879 14.87 -5.88 40.61
C PHE A 879 15.21 -6.51 39.25
N GLU A 880 15.71 -7.75 39.24
CA GLU A 880 15.99 -8.46 37.99
C GLU A 880 14.71 -8.93 37.28
N GLY A 881 13.63 -9.23 38.02
CA GLY A 881 12.33 -9.61 37.45
C GLY A 881 11.60 -8.51 36.67
N GLU A 882 11.87 -7.23 36.96
CA GLU A 882 11.20 -6.10 36.31
C GLU A 882 11.78 -5.73 34.92
N LEU A 883 12.99 -6.20 34.58
CA LEU A 883 13.74 -5.83 33.38
C LEU A 883 13.33 -6.61 32.10
N THR A 884 12.04 -6.64 31.80
CA THR A 884 11.50 -7.33 30.60
C THR A 884 11.76 -6.59 29.28
N GLN A 885 11.72 -7.30 28.14
CA GLN A 885 11.83 -6.67 26.81
C GLN A 885 10.74 -5.60 26.60
N THR A 886 9.51 -5.86 27.04
CA THR A 886 8.39 -4.91 26.99
C THR A 886 8.65 -3.69 27.86
N TYR A 887 9.21 -3.88 29.06
CA TYR A 887 9.61 -2.77 29.93
C TYR A 887 10.67 -1.89 29.25
N ILE A 888 11.72 -2.49 28.67
CA ILE A 888 12.76 -1.76 27.93
C ILE A 888 12.16 -1.04 26.71
N PHE A 889 11.32 -1.71 25.91
CA PHE A 889 10.67 -1.14 24.74
C PHE A 889 9.78 0.06 25.09
N ASN A 890 8.96 -0.07 26.13
CA ASN A 890 8.12 1.03 26.62
C ASN A 890 8.97 2.20 27.12
N ARG A 891 10.08 1.93 27.82
CA ARG A 891 10.99 3.00 28.28
C ARG A 891 11.71 3.72 27.13
N LEU A 892 11.99 3.04 26.02
CA LEU A 892 12.58 3.62 24.81
C LEU A 892 11.58 4.40 23.95
N THR A 893 10.30 4.03 23.96
CA THR A 893 9.23 4.62 23.12
C THR A 893 8.30 5.57 23.88
N ASN A 894 8.69 5.99 25.09
CA ASN A 894 7.84 6.77 26.02
C ASN A 894 6.44 6.13 26.19
N ASN A 895 6.41 4.87 26.60
CA ASN A 895 5.23 4.02 26.71
C ASN A 895 4.38 3.97 25.42
N GLY A 896 5.04 3.91 24.26
CA GLY A 896 4.39 3.90 22.96
C GLY A 896 3.93 5.27 22.43
N GLN A 897 4.20 6.37 23.14
CA GLN A 897 3.87 7.73 22.65
C GLN A 897 4.85 8.26 21.59
N THR A 898 6.07 7.73 21.51
CA THR A 898 7.02 8.08 20.44
C THR A 898 6.57 7.45 19.12
N GLN A 899 5.94 8.27 18.28
CA GLN A 899 5.47 7.85 16.96
C GLN A 899 6.63 7.30 16.11
N GLY A 900 6.38 6.16 15.46
CA GLY A 900 7.23 5.63 14.39
C GLY A 900 8.06 4.40 14.71
N ILE A 901 8.02 3.87 15.94
CA ILE A 901 8.61 2.57 16.30
C ILE A 901 7.58 1.78 17.11
N TYR A 902 7.17 0.59 16.64
CA TYR A 902 6.24 -0.29 17.35
C TYR A 902 6.72 -1.74 17.39
N LEU A 903 6.32 -2.48 18.43
CA LEU A 903 6.63 -3.90 18.58
C LEU A 903 5.34 -4.71 18.41
N SER A 904 5.36 -5.72 17.54
CA SER A 904 4.23 -6.65 17.36
C SER A 904 4.73 -8.05 17.04
N ASN A 905 4.16 -9.08 17.67
CA ASN A 905 4.57 -10.48 17.50
C ASN A 905 6.08 -10.75 17.63
N GLY A 906 6.78 -9.99 18.48
CA GLY A 906 8.24 -10.07 18.67
C GLY A 906 9.09 -9.43 17.57
N LEU A 907 8.46 -8.83 16.55
CA LEU A 907 9.13 -8.09 15.48
C LEU A 907 9.05 -6.58 15.74
N LEU A 908 10.15 -5.89 15.42
CA LEU A 908 10.26 -4.44 15.50
C LEU A 908 9.86 -3.82 14.16
N TYR A 909 8.86 -2.95 14.18
CA TYR A 909 8.37 -2.23 13.01
C TYR A 909 8.76 -0.76 13.12
N LEU A 910 9.25 -0.22 12.00
CA LEU A 910 9.69 1.16 11.86
C LEU A 910 8.81 1.84 10.82
N ASN A 911 8.20 2.97 11.16
CA ASN A 911 7.43 3.77 10.21
C ASN A 911 8.41 4.57 9.32
N ALA A 912 8.32 4.34 8.01
CA ALA A 912 9.20 4.95 7.01
C ALA A 912 9.16 6.49 7.01
N THR A 913 8.06 7.12 7.44
CA THR A 913 7.93 8.59 7.52
C THR A 913 8.94 9.25 8.48
N TYR A 914 9.46 8.50 9.47
CA TYR A 914 10.45 9.00 10.44
C TYR A 914 11.88 8.51 10.14
N LEU A 915 12.08 7.74 9.06
CA LEU A 915 13.41 7.38 8.59
C LEU A 915 14.04 8.59 7.88
N LYS A 916 15.11 9.12 8.47
CA LYS A 916 15.96 10.11 7.80
C LYS A 916 16.61 9.48 6.55
N THR A 917 16.95 10.32 5.58
CA THR A 917 17.35 9.93 4.21
C THR A 917 18.44 8.86 4.15
N GLY A 918 18.43 8.06 3.08
CA GLY A 918 19.38 6.97 2.85
C GLY A 918 18.98 6.02 1.73
N ILE A 919 19.60 4.84 1.70
CA ILE A 919 19.37 3.83 0.66
C ILE A 919 18.37 2.76 1.15
N ILE A 920 17.24 2.64 0.47
CA ILE A 920 16.30 1.52 0.64
C ILE A 920 16.71 0.40 -0.31
N THR A 921 17.24 -0.70 0.22
CA THR A 921 17.74 -1.85 -0.57
C THR A 921 16.83 -3.07 -0.45
N GLY A 922 16.31 -3.54 -1.57
CA GLY A 922 15.74 -4.87 -1.74
C GLY A 922 16.72 -5.85 -2.41
N LYS A 923 16.34 -7.12 -2.52
CA LYS A 923 17.23 -8.19 -3.04
C LYS A 923 17.75 -7.98 -4.48
N ARG A 924 17.03 -7.20 -5.30
CA ARG A 924 17.36 -6.91 -6.72
C ARG A 924 17.12 -5.46 -7.11
N SER A 925 17.03 -4.55 -6.13
CA SER A 925 16.75 -3.15 -6.40
C SER A 925 17.20 -2.29 -5.24
N TYR A 926 17.58 -1.05 -5.52
CA TYR A 926 17.74 -0.05 -4.47
C TYR A 926 17.24 1.32 -4.94
N TRP A 927 16.80 2.12 -3.97
CA TRP A 927 16.52 3.54 -4.15
C TRP A 927 17.39 4.31 -3.17
N ASN A 928 18.32 5.11 -3.68
CA ASN A 928 19.03 6.11 -2.91
C ASN A 928 18.17 7.38 -2.87
N LEU A 929 17.61 7.69 -1.69
CA LEU A 929 16.75 8.86 -1.50
C LEU A 929 17.54 10.17 -1.43
N ASP A 930 18.86 10.13 -1.19
CA ASP A 930 19.71 11.32 -1.18
C ASP A 930 20.05 11.82 -2.59
N THR A 931 20.23 10.90 -3.55
CA THR A 931 20.60 11.24 -4.94
C THR A 931 19.46 11.04 -5.93
N GLY A 932 18.29 10.57 -5.49
CA GLY A 932 17.19 10.16 -6.38
C GLY A 932 17.46 8.89 -7.20
N LYS A 933 18.62 8.25 -7.06
CA LYS A 933 19.06 7.12 -7.88
C LYS A 933 18.21 5.87 -7.62
N PHE A 934 17.64 5.29 -8.67
CA PHE A 934 16.84 4.07 -8.61
C PHE A 934 17.40 3.01 -9.58
N VAL A 935 17.76 1.84 -9.04
CA VAL A 935 18.33 0.73 -9.83
C VAL A 935 17.54 -0.55 -9.57
N MET A 936 17.33 -1.33 -10.63
CA MET A 936 16.79 -2.69 -10.60
C MET A 936 17.67 -3.63 -11.41
N THR A 937 17.84 -4.88 -10.95
CA THR A 937 18.60 -5.92 -11.65
C THR A 937 17.76 -7.15 -11.97
N ASP A 938 18.16 -7.88 -13.01
CA ASP A 938 17.60 -9.19 -13.35
C ASP A 938 18.04 -10.29 -12.36
N ALA A 939 17.74 -11.56 -12.68
CA ALA A 939 18.14 -12.69 -11.85
C ALA A 939 19.65 -12.97 -11.83
N SER A 940 20.38 -12.46 -12.82
CA SER A 940 21.82 -12.65 -13.04
C SER A 940 22.66 -11.46 -12.54
N GLY A 941 22.02 -10.35 -12.17
CA GLY A 941 22.65 -9.13 -11.68
C GLY A 941 22.81 -8.02 -12.71
N ASN A 942 22.31 -8.18 -13.94
CA ASN A 942 22.37 -7.13 -14.97
C ASN A 942 21.33 -6.05 -14.69
N GLU A 943 21.66 -4.77 -14.91
CA GLU A 943 20.72 -3.67 -14.69
C GLU A 943 19.59 -3.69 -15.75
N THR A 944 18.34 -3.65 -15.26
CA THR A 944 17.11 -3.58 -16.05
C THR A 944 16.48 -2.20 -16.02
N VAL A 945 16.63 -1.51 -14.89
CA VAL A 945 16.33 -0.08 -14.72
C VAL A 945 17.53 0.56 -14.06
N HIS A 946 18.01 1.66 -14.62
CA HIS A 946 18.95 2.59 -14.00
C HIS A 946 18.39 3.99 -14.23
N LEU A 947 17.91 4.63 -13.17
CA LEU A 947 17.66 6.06 -13.15
C LEU A 947 18.72 6.66 -12.24
N ASP A 948 19.65 7.45 -12.77
CA ASP A 948 20.82 7.90 -12.01
C ASP A 948 20.49 9.02 -11.00
N GLY A 949 19.39 9.73 -11.21
CA GLY A 949 18.92 10.87 -10.42
C GLY A 949 19.17 12.22 -11.10
N ASP A 950 20.30 12.34 -11.80
CA ASP A 950 20.75 13.55 -12.49
C ASP A 950 20.26 13.64 -13.96
N GLY A 951 19.77 12.54 -14.53
CA GLY A 951 19.33 12.42 -15.92
C GLY A 951 20.45 12.13 -16.93
N SER A 952 21.67 11.84 -16.48
CA SER A 952 22.87 11.74 -17.33
C SER A 952 23.07 10.36 -17.97
N THR A 953 22.76 9.27 -17.25
CA THR A 953 23.00 7.88 -17.68
C THR A 953 21.80 6.96 -17.42
N ASN A 954 20.60 7.44 -17.72
CA ASN A 954 19.37 6.65 -17.57
C ASN A 954 19.32 5.48 -18.57
N THR A 955 19.08 4.25 -18.07
CA THR A 955 19.02 3.01 -18.85
C THR A 955 17.76 2.22 -18.51
N LEU A 956 17.09 1.68 -19.53
CA LEU A 956 15.94 0.78 -19.41
C LEU A 956 16.14 -0.37 -20.42
N THR A 957 16.35 -1.59 -19.94
CA THR A 957 16.62 -2.75 -20.81
C THR A 957 15.41 -3.68 -20.93
N GLY A 958 15.21 -4.25 -22.12
CA GLY A 958 14.04 -5.09 -22.45
C GLY A 958 12.85 -4.31 -23.04
N THR A 959 11.68 -4.95 -23.10
CA THR A 959 10.45 -4.32 -23.62
C THR A 959 9.82 -3.38 -22.58
N PHE A 960 9.64 -2.11 -22.92
CA PHE A 960 8.81 -1.16 -22.20
C PHE A 960 7.43 -1.02 -22.87
N GLN A 961 6.35 -0.86 -22.10
CA GLN A 961 5.01 -0.58 -22.65
C GLN A 961 4.16 0.26 -21.69
N THR A 962 3.35 1.16 -22.24
CA THR A 962 2.55 2.13 -21.45
C THR A 962 1.29 1.53 -20.81
N ALA A 963 0.84 0.36 -21.27
CA ALA A 963 -0.21 -0.44 -20.64
C ALA A 963 -0.02 -1.93 -20.98
N ARG A 964 -0.77 -2.85 -20.34
CA ARG A 964 -0.73 -4.29 -20.67
C ARG A 964 -1.63 -4.65 -21.87
N THR A 965 -2.76 -3.98 -21.98
CA THR A 965 -3.82 -4.18 -22.99
C THR A 965 -4.34 -2.81 -23.43
N GLY A 966 -5.25 -2.76 -24.41
CA GLY A 966 -5.79 -1.50 -24.90
C GLY A 966 -4.81 -0.68 -25.75
N ASN A 967 -5.12 0.61 -25.93
CA ASN A 967 -4.27 1.58 -26.60
C ASN A 967 -2.93 1.70 -25.85
N ARG A 968 -1.79 1.40 -26.50
CA ARG A 968 -0.48 1.48 -25.84
C ARG A 968 0.68 1.66 -26.81
N LEU A 969 1.72 2.31 -26.31
CA LEU A 969 3.05 2.27 -26.92
C LEU A 969 3.79 1.04 -26.39
N ARG A 970 4.57 0.37 -27.25
CA ARG A 970 5.52 -0.68 -26.87
C ARG A 970 6.88 -0.39 -27.52
N ILE A 971 7.91 -0.21 -26.72
CA ILE A 971 9.29 -0.02 -27.16
C ILE A 971 10.05 -1.32 -26.88
N SER A 972 10.79 -1.85 -27.86
CA SER A 972 11.56 -3.09 -27.70
C SER A 972 12.93 -2.97 -28.38
N PRO A 973 14.04 -3.33 -27.72
CA PRO A 973 15.35 -3.45 -28.37
C PRO A 973 15.42 -4.68 -29.29
N SER A 974 14.54 -5.66 -29.08
CA SER A 974 14.31 -6.81 -29.94
C SER A 974 12.90 -6.73 -30.53
N PHE A 975 12.82 -6.04 -31.68
CA PHE A 975 11.63 -5.95 -32.53
C PHE A 975 11.89 -6.72 -33.82
N THR A 976 10.90 -7.49 -34.27
CA THR A 976 10.98 -8.27 -35.50
C THR A 976 9.85 -7.87 -36.44
N GLN A 977 10.16 -7.80 -37.73
CA GLN A 977 9.21 -7.48 -38.80
C GLN A 977 9.47 -8.35 -40.03
N THR A 978 8.50 -8.40 -40.93
CA THR A 978 8.60 -9.12 -42.21
C THR A 978 8.59 -8.14 -43.38
N GLU A 979 9.23 -8.48 -44.49
CA GLU A 979 9.13 -7.71 -45.72
C GLU A 979 7.69 -7.68 -46.26
N ILE A 980 7.38 -6.58 -46.94
CA ILE A 980 6.08 -6.33 -47.54
C ILE A 980 6.08 -7.00 -48.91
N SER A 981 5.19 -7.97 -49.11
CA SER A 981 5.14 -8.85 -50.30
C SER A 981 6.32 -9.83 -50.45
N GLY A 982 7.16 -10.01 -49.42
CA GLY A 982 8.32 -10.91 -49.45
C GLY A 982 8.34 -11.95 -48.33
N THR A 983 9.39 -12.77 -48.29
CA THR A 983 9.65 -13.78 -47.24
C THR A 983 10.67 -13.33 -46.19
N ASP A 984 11.43 -12.27 -46.47
CA ASP A 984 12.49 -11.79 -45.59
C ASP A 984 11.95 -11.28 -44.25
N SER A 985 12.80 -11.33 -43.24
CA SER A 985 12.53 -10.98 -41.86
C SER A 985 13.65 -10.12 -41.34
N PHE A 986 13.31 -8.96 -40.78
CA PHE A 986 14.27 -8.02 -40.22
C PHE A 986 14.19 -7.97 -38.71
N GLU A 987 15.34 -7.74 -38.07
CA GLU A 987 15.45 -7.56 -36.62
C GLU A 987 16.18 -6.25 -36.29
N GLY A 988 15.81 -5.63 -35.18
CA GLY A 988 16.39 -4.37 -34.68
C GLY A 988 15.55 -3.79 -33.54
N ALA A 989 15.83 -2.54 -33.14
CA ALA A 989 15.01 -1.84 -32.14
C ALA A 989 13.74 -1.24 -32.78
N GLY A 990 12.61 -1.23 -32.05
CA GLY A 990 11.36 -0.71 -32.58
C GLY A 990 10.35 -0.20 -31.55
N ILE A 991 9.47 0.69 -32.02
CA ILE A 991 8.39 1.37 -31.31
C ILE A 991 7.08 1.00 -32.01
N GLN A 992 6.18 0.30 -31.33
CA GLN A 992 4.90 -0.17 -31.86
C GLN A 992 3.71 0.50 -31.18
N PHE A 993 2.74 0.94 -31.98
CA PHE A 993 1.56 1.68 -31.58
C PHE A 993 0.35 0.76 -31.63
N TYR A 994 0.00 0.14 -30.50
CA TYR A 994 -1.15 -0.74 -30.41
C TYR A 994 -2.44 0.06 -30.32
N HIS A 995 -3.42 -0.30 -31.15
CA HIS A 995 -4.80 0.11 -30.98
C HIS A 995 -5.47 -0.77 -29.92
N GLY A 996 -6.42 -0.21 -29.18
CA GLY A 996 -7.17 -0.90 -28.12
C GLY A 996 -8.25 -1.85 -28.61
N THR A 997 -8.50 -1.87 -29.92
CA THR A 997 -9.29 -2.87 -30.62
C THR A 997 -8.38 -3.67 -31.57
N THR A 998 -8.78 -4.88 -31.92
CA THR A 998 -8.02 -5.78 -32.81
C THR A 998 -7.64 -5.11 -34.13
N SER A 999 -6.36 -5.22 -34.50
CA SER A 999 -5.83 -4.95 -35.84
C SER A 999 -5.05 -6.19 -36.29
N TYR A 1000 -5.04 -6.48 -37.58
CA TYR A 1000 -4.21 -7.54 -38.15
C TYR A 1000 -2.71 -7.19 -38.09
N ARG A 1001 -2.34 -5.93 -38.36
CA ARG A 1001 -0.98 -5.41 -38.09
C ARG A 1001 -1.05 -4.02 -37.46
N HIS A 1002 -0.39 -3.82 -36.33
CA HIS A 1002 -0.34 -2.52 -35.65
C HIS A 1002 0.76 -1.61 -36.25
N PRO A 1003 0.55 -0.29 -36.34
CA PRO A 1003 1.57 0.66 -36.76
C PRO A 1003 2.85 0.57 -35.92
N TYR A 1004 3.99 0.83 -36.54
CA TYR A 1004 5.29 0.84 -35.85
C TYR A 1004 6.34 1.71 -36.56
N ILE A 1005 7.40 2.04 -35.84
CA ILE A 1005 8.64 2.60 -36.34
C ILE A 1005 9.76 1.67 -35.88
N ALA A 1006 10.57 1.13 -36.78
CA ALA A 1006 11.60 0.15 -36.45
C ALA A 1006 12.89 0.39 -37.22
N ILE A 1007 14.02 0.06 -36.59
CA ILE A 1007 15.31 -0.06 -37.25
C ILE A 1007 15.40 -1.46 -37.84
N GLU A 1008 15.88 -1.54 -39.07
CA GLU A 1008 16.28 -2.76 -39.75
C GLU A 1008 17.81 -2.84 -39.59
N SER A 1009 18.29 -3.66 -38.65
CA SER A 1009 19.72 -3.86 -38.35
C SER A 1009 20.26 -5.14 -38.97
N THR A 1010 19.44 -6.17 -39.03
CA THR A 1010 19.71 -7.42 -39.76
C THR A 1010 18.50 -7.83 -40.58
N SER A 1011 18.78 -8.47 -41.71
CA SER A 1011 17.87 -9.17 -42.62
C SER A 1011 18.28 -10.65 -42.65
N LYS A 1012 17.34 -11.57 -42.90
CA LYS A 1012 17.67 -12.98 -43.10
C LYS A 1012 18.23 -13.25 -44.50
N GLU A 1013 17.86 -12.45 -45.48
CA GLU A 1013 18.29 -12.60 -46.88
C GLU A 1013 19.53 -11.73 -47.22
N GLU A 1014 19.66 -10.52 -46.65
CA GLU A 1014 20.73 -9.54 -46.93
C GLU A 1014 21.81 -9.43 -45.83
N GLY A 1015 21.60 -10.02 -44.65
CA GLY A 1015 22.51 -9.90 -43.51
C GLY A 1015 22.44 -8.53 -42.83
N GLU A 1016 23.58 -7.96 -42.39
CA GLU A 1016 23.61 -6.63 -41.75
C GLU A 1016 23.13 -5.53 -42.70
N ILE A 1017 22.21 -4.68 -42.24
CA ILE A 1017 21.65 -3.54 -42.98
C ILE A 1017 21.52 -2.34 -42.04
N SER A 1018 21.25 -1.14 -42.59
CA SER A 1018 21.11 0.08 -41.79
C SER A 1018 19.98 0.93 -42.32
N ALA A 1019 18.75 0.61 -41.95
CA ALA A 1019 17.56 1.35 -42.36
C ALA A 1019 16.60 1.62 -41.20
N ILE A 1020 15.75 2.63 -41.37
CA ILE A 1020 14.59 2.89 -40.52
C ILE A 1020 13.32 2.78 -41.37
N THR A 1021 12.33 2.07 -40.84
CA THR A 1021 11.05 1.80 -41.47
C THR A 1021 9.91 2.31 -40.59
N PHE A 1022 8.98 3.04 -41.21
CA PHE A 1022 7.73 3.50 -40.63
C PHE A 1022 6.60 2.72 -41.30
N ASN A 1023 5.77 2.04 -40.53
CA ASN A 1023 4.69 1.18 -41.03
C ASN A 1023 3.35 1.67 -40.47
N SER A 1024 2.35 1.90 -41.33
CA SER A 1024 1.02 2.35 -40.90
C SER A 1024 0.24 1.30 -40.11
N GLY A 1025 0.60 0.02 -40.25
CA GLY A 1025 -0.31 -1.08 -39.94
C GLY A 1025 -1.57 -1.04 -40.81
N HIS A 1026 -2.52 -1.91 -40.50
CA HIS A 1026 -3.85 -1.97 -41.11
C HIS A 1026 -4.78 -2.86 -40.26
N ARG A 1027 -6.10 -2.73 -40.47
CA ARG A 1027 -7.11 -3.25 -39.54
C ARG A 1027 -7.45 -4.71 -39.78
N VAL A 1028 -7.69 -5.07 -41.04
CA VAL A 1028 -8.02 -6.42 -41.51
C VAL A 1028 -6.96 -6.88 -42.50
N LYS A 1029 -6.75 -8.19 -42.61
CA LYS A 1029 -5.88 -8.77 -43.63
C LYS A 1029 -6.28 -8.30 -45.04
N ASN A 1030 -5.31 -7.98 -45.88
CA ASN A 1030 -5.47 -7.43 -47.23
C ASN A 1030 -6.07 -6.00 -47.31
N ASP A 1031 -6.24 -5.30 -46.19
CA ASP A 1031 -6.63 -3.88 -46.21
C ASP A 1031 -5.55 -3.00 -46.91
N PRO A 1032 -5.93 -1.79 -47.36
CA PRO A 1032 -4.97 -0.77 -47.74
C PRO A 1032 -4.03 -0.40 -46.59
N GLY A 1033 -2.75 -0.17 -46.91
CA GLY A 1033 -1.75 0.25 -45.93
C GLY A 1033 -0.54 0.92 -46.58
N SER A 1034 0.27 1.60 -45.79
CA SER A 1034 1.44 2.32 -46.25
C SER A 1034 2.69 2.05 -45.43
N PHE A 1035 3.84 2.34 -46.03
CA PHE A 1035 5.11 2.35 -45.32
C PHE A 1035 6.07 3.39 -45.91
N ALA A 1036 7.05 3.77 -45.10
CA ALA A 1036 8.24 4.49 -45.49
C ALA A 1036 9.48 3.69 -45.06
N ARG A 1037 10.54 3.68 -45.88
CA ARG A 1037 11.86 3.12 -45.55
C ARG A 1037 12.94 4.11 -45.97
N ILE A 1038 13.93 4.34 -45.12
CA ILE A 1038 15.06 5.24 -45.34
C ILE A 1038 16.34 4.55 -44.84
N GLY A 1039 17.36 4.35 -45.68
CA GLY A 1039 18.63 3.79 -45.23
C GLY A 1039 19.55 3.19 -46.29
N GLU A 1040 20.54 2.41 -45.86
CA GLU A 1040 21.40 1.57 -46.69
C GLU A 1040 20.87 0.12 -46.70
N ARG A 1041 20.52 -0.40 -47.89
CA ARG A 1041 20.32 -1.83 -48.15
C ARG A 1041 21.48 -2.41 -48.97
N LYS A 1042 21.53 -3.74 -49.08
CA LYS A 1042 22.54 -4.46 -49.86
C LYS A 1042 21.87 -5.36 -50.90
N ALA A 1043 22.52 -5.57 -52.04
CA ALA A 1043 22.11 -6.62 -52.97
C ALA A 1043 22.55 -8.02 -52.48
N SER A 1044 22.04 -9.07 -53.11
CA SER A 1044 22.39 -10.48 -52.83
C SER A 1044 23.88 -10.82 -53.06
N ASP A 1045 24.64 -9.93 -53.69
CA ASP A 1045 26.10 -10.06 -53.84
C ASP A 1045 26.90 -9.58 -52.60
N ASN A 1046 26.22 -8.98 -51.60
CA ASN A 1046 26.77 -8.42 -50.36
C ASN A 1046 27.87 -7.35 -50.55
N THR A 1047 28.07 -6.83 -51.77
CA THR A 1047 29.09 -5.83 -52.14
C THR A 1047 28.49 -4.56 -52.72
N THR A 1048 27.38 -4.68 -53.44
CA THR A 1048 26.53 -3.58 -53.91
C THR A 1048 25.68 -3.08 -52.74
N LYS A 1049 26.04 -1.90 -52.22
CA LYS A 1049 25.28 -1.13 -51.22
C LYS A 1049 24.45 -0.05 -51.92
N THR A 1050 23.24 0.20 -51.44
CA THR A 1050 22.32 1.18 -52.02
C THR A 1050 21.70 2.06 -50.95
N ALA A 1051 21.81 3.39 -51.11
CA ALA A 1051 21.02 4.34 -50.36
C ALA A 1051 19.60 4.41 -50.96
N VAL A 1052 18.59 4.16 -50.13
CA VAL A 1052 17.19 4.03 -50.54
C VAL A 1052 16.30 4.93 -49.68
N VAL A 1053 15.39 5.66 -50.33
CA VAL A 1053 14.20 6.25 -49.71
C VAL A 1053 12.99 5.74 -50.46
N THR A 1054 12.14 4.93 -49.82
CA THR A 1054 10.89 4.43 -50.42
C THR A 1054 9.71 4.89 -49.58
N LEU A 1055 8.71 5.53 -50.18
CA LEU A 1055 7.39 5.79 -49.59
C LEU A 1055 6.36 5.09 -50.46
N SER A 1056 5.47 4.26 -49.88
CA SER A 1056 4.48 3.51 -50.66
C SER A 1056 3.15 3.39 -49.93
N ALA A 1057 2.06 3.58 -50.68
CA ALA A 1057 0.70 3.22 -50.28
C ALA A 1057 0.18 2.11 -51.22
N ASN A 1058 -0.26 1.00 -50.64
CA ASN A 1058 -0.68 -0.20 -51.36
C ASN A 1058 -2.19 -0.39 -51.16
N GLN A 1059 -2.92 -0.77 -52.22
CA GLN A 1059 -4.36 -1.04 -52.13
C GLN A 1059 -4.65 -2.34 -51.36
N ASP A 1060 -3.80 -3.35 -51.57
CA ASP A 1060 -3.71 -4.56 -50.75
C ASP A 1060 -2.30 -4.63 -50.18
N TYR A 1061 -2.19 -4.53 -48.86
CA TYR A 1061 -0.89 -4.51 -48.20
C TYR A 1061 -0.22 -5.89 -48.16
N ASP A 1062 -1.00 -6.95 -47.99
CA ASP A 1062 -0.53 -8.32 -47.77
C ASP A 1062 -0.34 -9.13 -49.07
N ALA A 1063 -0.89 -8.66 -50.20
CA ALA A 1063 -0.69 -9.27 -51.51
C ALA A 1063 0.80 -9.48 -51.84
N THR A 1064 1.16 -10.70 -52.24
CA THR A 1064 2.53 -11.10 -52.60
C THR A 1064 2.88 -10.89 -54.08
N ASP A 1065 1.90 -10.53 -54.93
CA ASP A 1065 2.18 -10.24 -56.34
C ASP A 1065 2.94 -8.92 -56.49
N SER A 1066 4.09 -9.01 -57.16
CA SER A 1066 4.87 -7.86 -57.63
C SER A 1066 4.05 -6.81 -58.39
N ASN A 1067 2.97 -7.19 -59.08
CA ASN A 1067 2.10 -6.33 -59.90
C ASN A 1067 0.96 -5.63 -59.15
N LYS A 1068 0.90 -5.74 -57.82
CA LYS A 1068 -0.20 -5.18 -57.02
C LYS A 1068 -0.37 -3.66 -57.19
N THR A 1069 -1.62 -3.21 -57.07
CA THR A 1069 -1.99 -1.80 -57.17
C THR A 1069 -1.38 -0.99 -56.02
N ARG A 1070 -0.53 -0.01 -56.35
CA ARG A 1070 0.15 0.86 -55.38
C ARG A 1070 0.56 2.20 -55.96
N ALA A 1071 0.67 3.22 -55.12
CA ALA A 1071 1.37 4.46 -55.42
C ALA A 1071 2.65 4.54 -54.59
N TYR A 1072 3.75 5.02 -55.18
CA TYR A 1072 5.04 5.10 -54.49
C TYR A 1072 5.95 6.24 -54.99
N LEU A 1073 6.76 6.75 -54.07
CA LEU A 1073 7.96 7.57 -54.32
C LEU A 1073 9.18 6.71 -53.97
N GLU A 1074 10.21 6.74 -54.80
CA GLU A 1074 11.44 5.99 -54.60
C GLU A 1074 12.64 6.81 -55.05
N LEU A 1075 13.60 7.04 -54.15
CA LEU A 1075 14.94 7.57 -54.45
C LEU A 1075 15.92 6.42 -54.27
N TRP A 1076 16.68 6.11 -55.32
CA TRP A 1076 17.55 4.94 -55.38
C TRP A 1076 18.94 5.36 -55.87
N SER A 1077 19.95 5.20 -55.02
CA SER A 1077 21.35 5.56 -55.30
C SER A 1077 22.27 4.40 -54.94
N PRO A 1078 22.56 3.47 -55.87
CA PRO A 1078 23.46 2.36 -55.64
C PRO A 1078 24.92 2.83 -55.72
N LYS A 1079 25.81 2.17 -54.99
CA LYS A 1079 27.27 2.39 -55.09
C LYS A 1079 27.80 2.10 -56.50
N THR A 1080 27.13 1.21 -57.22
CA THR A 1080 27.41 0.80 -58.61
C THR A 1080 26.09 0.60 -59.34
N GLY A 1081 25.80 1.47 -60.31
CA GLY A 1081 24.54 1.50 -61.07
C GLY A 1081 24.01 2.92 -61.24
N ASP A 1082 22.76 3.03 -61.70
CA ASP A 1082 22.13 4.32 -62.01
C ASP A 1082 21.41 4.92 -60.80
N THR A 1083 21.56 6.23 -60.62
CA THR A 1083 20.90 6.99 -59.55
C THR A 1083 19.60 7.58 -60.07
N THR A 1084 18.48 7.20 -59.44
CA THR A 1084 17.14 7.52 -59.93
C THR A 1084 16.21 8.10 -58.87
N ALA A 1085 15.25 8.90 -59.32
CA ALA A 1085 14.16 9.46 -58.51
C ALA A 1085 12.83 9.21 -59.23
N THR A 1086 11.95 8.42 -58.62
CA THR A 1086 10.74 7.83 -59.23
C THR A 1086 9.50 8.18 -58.42
N LEU A 1087 8.46 8.73 -59.05
CA LEU A 1087 7.13 8.98 -58.47
C LEU A 1087 6.07 8.36 -59.38
N VAL A 1088 5.48 7.23 -58.97
CA VAL A 1088 4.68 6.36 -59.85
C VAL A 1088 3.45 5.77 -59.14
N ALA A 1089 2.33 5.73 -59.86
CA ALA A 1089 1.20 4.85 -59.58
C ALA A 1089 1.25 3.61 -60.50
N ARG A 1090 0.93 2.44 -59.95
CA ARG A 1090 0.97 1.14 -60.63
C ARG A 1090 -0.31 0.36 -60.38
N ASP A 1091 -0.73 -0.41 -61.37
CA ASP A 1091 -1.70 -1.50 -61.28
C ASP A 1091 -1.20 -2.71 -62.10
N PRO A 1092 -1.95 -3.82 -62.19
CA PRO A 1092 -1.60 -4.95 -63.06
C PRO A 1092 -1.55 -4.62 -64.56
N ASN A 1093 -2.03 -3.45 -64.99
CA ASN A 1093 -1.96 -2.98 -66.36
C ASN A 1093 -0.68 -2.15 -66.64
N GLY A 1094 0.09 -1.73 -65.63
CA GLY A 1094 1.39 -1.08 -65.82
C GLY A 1094 1.64 0.09 -64.86
N ARG A 1095 2.53 0.99 -65.26
CA ARG A 1095 2.99 2.15 -64.46
C ARG A 1095 2.62 3.47 -65.13
N VAL A 1096 2.27 4.48 -64.33
CA VAL A 1096 2.03 5.87 -64.75
C VAL A 1096 2.69 6.80 -63.74
N GLY A 1097 3.53 7.73 -64.19
CA GLY A 1097 4.26 8.65 -63.31
C GLY A 1097 5.48 9.29 -63.96
N ILE A 1098 6.49 9.60 -63.16
CA ILE A 1098 7.74 10.22 -63.60
C ILE A 1098 8.93 9.47 -62.97
N GLN A 1099 9.99 9.26 -63.74
CA GLN A 1099 11.30 8.83 -63.24
C GLN A 1099 12.39 9.71 -63.86
N ALA A 1100 13.23 10.31 -63.03
CA ALA A 1100 14.48 10.95 -63.45
C ALA A 1100 15.64 9.97 -63.22
N ASP A 1101 16.55 9.88 -64.18
CA ASP A 1101 17.80 9.12 -64.10
C ASP A 1101 18.95 10.06 -64.51
N ILE A 1102 19.84 10.34 -63.56
CA ILE A 1102 20.95 11.28 -63.76
C ILE A 1102 22.13 10.66 -64.51
N ASN A 1103 22.25 9.33 -64.51
CA ASN A 1103 23.34 8.61 -65.15
C ASN A 1103 23.12 8.51 -66.66
N SER A 1104 21.89 8.19 -67.08
CA SER A 1104 21.51 8.21 -68.50
C SER A 1104 21.08 9.61 -68.99
N GLY A 1105 20.78 10.53 -68.08
CA GLY A 1105 20.35 11.90 -68.38
C GLY A 1105 18.89 12.03 -68.81
N TYR A 1106 18.10 10.95 -68.71
CA TYR A 1106 16.71 10.92 -69.19
C TYR A 1106 15.68 11.23 -68.08
N LEU A 1107 14.61 11.92 -68.48
CA LEU A 1107 13.39 12.09 -67.71
C LEU A 1107 12.25 11.29 -68.36
N TYR A 1108 11.90 10.16 -67.76
CA TYR A 1108 10.82 9.29 -68.22
C TYR A 1108 9.48 9.77 -67.64
N LEU A 1109 8.64 10.41 -68.47
CA LEU A 1109 7.26 10.79 -68.12
C LEU A 1109 6.29 9.60 -68.26
N GLY A 1110 6.64 8.43 -67.74
CA GLY A 1110 6.07 7.15 -68.16
C GLY A 1110 4.55 6.99 -67.97
N GLY A 1111 3.91 6.25 -68.88
CA GLY A 1111 2.47 6.00 -68.90
C GLY A 1111 1.78 6.74 -70.06
N PHE A 1112 0.74 7.52 -69.78
CA PHE A 1112 0.08 8.34 -70.81
C PHE A 1112 0.76 9.70 -71.07
N LEU A 1113 1.96 9.93 -70.52
CA LEU A 1113 3.00 10.89 -70.96
C LEU A 1113 3.88 10.33 -72.09
N GLY A 1114 5.00 9.71 -71.71
CA GLY A 1114 5.94 8.94 -72.55
C GLY A 1114 6.05 7.49 -72.09
N SER A 1115 7.01 6.72 -72.62
CA SER A 1115 7.14 5.29 -72.27
C SER A 1115 8.04 5.05 -71.06
N PHE A 1116 7.60 4.20 -70.13
CA PHE A 1116 8.52 3.37 -69.34
C PHE A 1116 9.04 2.20 -70.20
N SER A 1117 9.93 1.35 -69.68
CA SER A 1117 10.40 0.10 -70.29
C SER A 1117 9.28 -0.80 -70.86
N ASP A 1118 8.07 -0.65 -70.33
CA ASP A 1118 6.92 -1.53 -70.53
C ASP A 1118 6.05 -1.14 -71.76
N GLY A 1119 6.58 -0.30 -72.66
CA GLY A 1119 6.05 -0.07 -74.01
C GLY A 1119 4.76 0.76 -74.15
N ARG A 1120 4.35 1.48 -73.10
CA ARG A 1120 3.17 2.37 -73.11
C ARG A 1120 3.58 3.83 -72.96
N GLY A 1121 3.52 4.58 -74.06
CA GLY A 1121 3.73 6.03 -74.10
C GLY A 1121 2.71 6.73 -75.00
N THR A 1122 2.32 7.96 -74.66
CA THR A 1122 1.43 8.79 -75.49
C THR A 1122 2.21 9.58 -76.52
N PHE A 1123 3.33 10.21 -76.14
CA PHE A 1123 4.27 10.73 -77.12
C PHE A 1123 5.03 9.58 -77.76
N GLN A 1124 4.76 9.33 -79.03
CA GLN A 1124 5.59 8.50 -79.91
C GLN A 1124 6.46 9.43 -80.77
N CYS A 1125 7.62 8.95 -81.20
CA CYS A 1125 8.52 9.69 -82.09
C CYS A 1125 9.05 8.75 -83.17
N ALA A 1126 9.40 9.35 -84.31
CA ALA A 1126 10.06 8.68 -85.42
C ALA A 1126 10.96 9.70 -86.13
N TRP A 1127 12.14 9.24 -86.54
CA TRP A 1127 13.10 10.04 -87.26
C TRP A 1127 13.55 9.34 -88.53
N TRP A 1128 13.79 10.14 -89.57
CA TRP A 1128 14.40 9.67 -90.81
C TRP A 1128 15.66 10.49 -91.06
N GLU A 1129 16.80 9.81 -90.96
CA GLU A 1129 18.14 10.39 -91.14
C GLU A 1129 18.59 10.32 -92.59
N ASN A 1130 19.56 11.17 -92.96
CA ASN A 1130 20.20 11.19 -94.28
C ASN A 1130 19.21 11.29 -95.47
N GLN A 1131 18.08 11.97 -95.27
CA GLN A 1131 17.08 12.14 -96.30
C GLN A 1131 17.48 13.25 -97.27
N ASN A 1132 17.29 13.01 -98.57
CA ASN A 1132 17.62 13.96 -99.62
C ASN A 1132 16.40 14.28 -100.48
N ILE A 1133 16.27 15.54 -100.90
CA ILE A 1133 15.19 15.97 -101.80
C ILE A 1133 15.73 16.96 -102.84
N ALA A 1134 15.24 16.82 -104.08
CA ALA A 1134 15.54 17.72 -105.17
C ALA A 1134 14.54 18.90 -105.19
N ALA A 1135 14.95 20.03 -105.77
CA ALA A 1135 14.12 21.22 -105.89
C ALA A 1135 12.74 20.94 -106.56
N GLN A 1136 11.69 21.55 -106.02
CA GLN A 1136 10.29 21.37 -106.41
C GLN A 1136 9.76 19.92 -106.36
N LYS A 1137 10.41 19.04 -105.58
CA LYS A 1137 9.88 17.71 -105.26
C LYS A 1137 9.26 17.68 -103.88
N TYR A 1138 8.36 16.73 -103.69
CA TYR A 1138 7.90 16.29 -102.38
C TYR A 1138 8.48 14.90 -102.04
N SER A 1139 8.69 14.64 -100.77
CA SER A 1139 8.96 13.30 -100.23
C SER A 1139 7.86 12.94 -99.22
N GLN A 1140 7.33 11.72 -99.33
CA GLN A 1140 6.28 11.19 -98.45
C GLN A 1140 6.89 10.19 -97.47
N TYR A 1141 6.69 10.43 -96.18
CA TYR A 1141 7.05 9.51 -95.10
C TYR A 1141 5.77 8.93 -94.48
N THR A 1142 5.80 7.64 -94.15
CA THR A 1142 4.66 6.95 -93.52
C THR A 1142 5.07 6.52 -92.13
N PHE A 1143 4.37 7.01 -91.10
CA PHE A 1143 4.47 6.48 -89.75
C PHE A 1143 3.23 5.66 -89.44
N THR A 1144 3.42 4.45 -88.91
CA THR A 1144 2.35 3.65 -88.32
C THR A 1144 2.73 3.35 -86.89
N SER A 1145 1.88 3.74 -85.94
CA SER A 1145 2.06 3.42 -84.53
C SER A 1145 1.99 1.91 -84.32
N PRO A 1146 3.00 1.29 -83.66
CA PRO A 1146 2.93 -0.12 -83.29
C PRO A 1146 1.87 -0.38 -82.20
N ASN A 1147 1.46 0.67 -81.47
CA ASN A 1147 0.49 0.61 -80.37
C ASN A 1147 -0.62 1.68 -80.57
N PRO A 1148 -1.70 1.36 -81.30
CA PRO A 1148 -2.84 2.26 -81.54
C PRO A 1148 -3.44 2.83 -80.25
N ALA A 1149 -3.95 4.06 -80.30
CA ALA A 1149 -4.65 4.67 -79.17
C ALA A 1149 -5.92 3.87 -78.83
N LYS A 1150 -5.97 3.25 -77.64
CA LYS A 1150 -7.16 2.50 -77.16
C LYS A 1150 -8.39 3.39 -76.93
N TYR A 1151 -8.18 4.69 -76.72
CA TYR A 1151 -9.21 5.71 -76.59
C TYR A 1151 -8.69 7.00 -77.22
N GLY A 1152 -9.55 7.72 -77.95
CA GLY A 1152 -9.18 8.96 -78.64
C GLY A 1152 -8.44 8.75 -79.97
N SER A 1153 -7.75 9.79 -80.42
CA SER A 1153 -6.90 9.77 -81.62
C SER A 1153 -5.60 10.53 -81.35
N TYR A 1154 -4.50 10.06 -81.90
CA TYR A 1154 -3.20 10.73 -81.89
C TYR A 1154 -3.16 11.82 -82.97
N LYS A 1155 -2.83 13.06 -82.59
CA LYS A 1155 -2.53 14.16 -83.52
C LYS A 1155 -1.03 14.27 -83.73
N ALA A 1156 -0.60 14.12 -84.97
CA ALA A 1156 0.79 14.06 -85.39
C ALA A 1156 1.38 15.46 -85.61
N PHE A 1157 2.59 15.69 -85.07
CA PHE A 1157 3.39 16.87 -85.33
C PHE A 1157 4.77 16.47 -85.87
N ALA A 1158 5.20 17.12 -86.95
CA ALA A 1158 6.47 16.87 -87.61
C ALA A 1158 7.26 18.17 -87.77
N THR A 1159 8.58 18.05 -87.74
CA THR A 1159 9.55 19.15 -87.95
C THR A 1159 10.68 18.69 -88.86
N VAL A 1160 11.21 19.60 -89.67
CA VAL A 1160 12.43 19.34 -90.47
C VAL A 1160 13.56 20.15 -89.86
N ASP A 1161 14.57 19.45 -89.36
CA ASP A 1161 15.81 20.08 -88.92
C ASP A 1161 16.64 20.45 -90.16
N HIS A 1162 16.89 21.75 -90.28
CA HIS A 1162 17.61 22.42 -91.35
C HIS A 1162 18.40 23.57 -90.75
N ARG A 1163 19.53 23.93 -91.37
CA ARG A 1163 20.34 25.05 -90.87
C ARG A 1163 19.60 26.37 -91.08
N GLN A 1164 19.80 27.32 -90.16
CA GLN A 1164 19.07 28.58 -90.10
C GLN A 1164 19.34 29.51 -91.32
N ASP A 1165 20.36 29.21 -92.13
CA ASP A 1165 20.67 29.85 -93.41
C ASP A 1165 19.94 29.24 -94.63
N ASP A 1166 19.08 28.22 -94.41
CA ASP A 1166 18.55 27.35 -95.47
C ASP A 1166 17.02 27.43 -95.64
N TYR A 1167 16.53 28.56 -96.17
CA TYR A 1167 15.10 28.91 -96.30
C TYR A 1167 14.23 28.00 -97.20
N ALA A 1168 14.72 26.82 -97.60
CA ALA A 1168 14.25 26.08 -98.77
C ALA A 1168 13.43 24.81 -98.47
N LEU A 1169 12.92 24.60 -97.25
CA LEU A 1169 12.16 23.41 -96.85
C LEU A 1169 10.92 23.76 -96.01
N PHE A 1170 9.75 23.21 -96.39
CA PHE A 1170 8.52 23.31 -95.61
C PHE A 1170 7.81 21.95 -95.46
N ILE A 1171 7.09 21.80 -94.34
CA ILE A 1171 6.10 20.73 -94.14
C ILE A 1171 4.75 21.29 -94.52
N THR A 1172 4.05 20.64 -95.46
CA THR A 1172 2.83 21.21 -96.05
C THR A 1172 1.57 20.48 -95.60
N THR A 1173 1.66 19.18 -95.29
CA THR A 1173 0.54 18.38 -94.77
C THR A 1173 1.00 17.26 -93.85
N VAL A 1174 0.22 17.04 -92.79
CA VAL A 1174 0.22 15.79 -92.01
C VAL A 1174 -1.22 15.29 -92.01
N SER A 1175 -1.48 14.20 -92.75
CA SER A 1175 -2.86 13.70 -92.97
C SER A 1175 -3.27 12.69 -91.90
N ASP A 1176 -4.52 12.79 -91.43
CA ASP A 1176 -5.11 11.93 -90.40
C ASP A 1176 -5.58 10.59 -91.00
N CYS A 1177 -4.63 9.68 -91.22
CA CYS A 1177 -4.83 8.41 -91.92
C CYS A 1177 -5.11 7.24 -90.95
N LYS A 1178 -6.21 7.38 -90.18
CA LYS A 1178 -6.70 6.47 -89.11
C LYS A 1178 -5.92 6.59 -87.79
N ALA A 1179 -6.53 6.08 -86.71
CA ALA A 1179 -6.10 6.22 -85.30
C ALA A 1179 -4.67 5.72 -84.94
N SER A 1180 -3.92 5.22 -85.92
CA SER A 1180 -2.57 4.69 -85.77
C SER A 1180 -1.66 4.94 -86.99
N GLY A 1181 -2.02 5.80 -87.94
CA GLY A 1181 -1.25 5.95 -89.20
C GLY A 1181 -1.26 7.38 -89.75
N TRP A 1182 -0.11 7.85 -90.21
CA TRP A 1182 0.07 9.23 -90.71
C TRP A 1182 1.01 9.29 -91.91
N LEU A 1183 0.65 10.17 -92.84
CA LEU A 1183 1.50 10.56 -93.97
C LEU A 1183 2.06 11.96 -93.69
N VAL A 1184 3.38 12.08 -93.69
CA VAL A 1184 4.12 13.34 -93.53
C VAL A 1184 4.73 13.72 -94.86
N TRP A 1185 4.43 14.93 -95.34
CA TRP A 1185 4.89 15.44 -96.64
C TRP A 1185 5.84 16.61 -96.45
N ILE A 1186 7.05 16.47 -96.97
CA ILE A 1186 8.08 17.52 -97.02
C ILE A 1186 8.20 17.99 -98.45
N TYR A 1187 8.24 19.30 -98.66
CA TYR A 1187 8.35 19.93 -99.98
C TYR A 1187 9.36 21.08 -99.97
N THR A 1188 10.03 21.28 -101.10
CA THR A 1188 10.98 22.39 -101.34
C THR A 1188 10.28 23.59 -102.01
N PRO A 1189 9.95 24.68 -101.29
CA PRO A 1189 9.46 25.93 -101.89
C PRO A 1189 10.42 26.55 -102.93
N PRO A 1190 9.93 27.43 -103.81
CA PRO A 1190 10.79 28.35 -104.55
C PRO A 1190 11.45 29.37 -103.60
N GLU A 1191 12.66 29.81 -103.94
CA GLU A 1191 13.56 30.59 -103.07
C GLU A 1191 13.02 31.98 -102.70
N ARG A 1192 12.22 32.58 -103.59
CA ARG A 1192 11.50 33.84 -103.35
C ARG A 1192 10.19 33.89 -104.12
N VAL A 1193 9.11 34.26 -103.43
CA VAL A 1193 7.83 34.62 -104.07
C VAL A 1193 7.84 36.11 -104.41
N VAL A 1194 8.10 36.42 -105.68
CA VAL A 1194 7.86 37.70 -106.40
C VAL A 1194 8.16 39.00 -105.61
N THR A 1195 9.35 39.57 -105.81
CA THR A 1195 9.76 40.84 -105.16
C THR A 1195 9.46 42.12 -105.95
N ALA A 1196 8.83 42.03 -107.12
CA ALA A 1196 8.35 43.18 -107.89
C ALA A 1196 7.18 42.78 -108.82
N VAL A 1197 6.13 43.60 -108.86
CA VAL A 1197 5.02 43.48 -109.80
C VAL A 1197 5.03 44.72 -110.68
N GLU A 1198 5.35 44.54 -111.96
CA GLU A 1198 5.20 45.61 -112.95
C GLU A 1198 3.82 45.50 -113.59
N ALA A 1199 2.98 46.50 -113.33
CA ALA A 1199 1.65 46.63 -113.91
C ALA A 1199 1.63 47.84 -114.85
N ASN A 1200 1.36 47.60 -116.13
CA ASN A 1200 1.20 48.64 -117.13
C ASN A 1200 -0.27 48.71 -117.56
N TRP A 1201 -0.82 49.91 -117.70
CA TRP A 1201 -2.17 50.13 -118.22
C TRP A 1201 -2.25 51.47 -118.95
N ASN A 1202 -3.18 51.57 -119.90
CA ASN A 1202 -3.50 52.82 -120.58
C ASN A 1202 -4.76 53.42 -119.96
N TYR A 1203 -4.68 54.64 -119.42
CA TYR A 1203 -5.85 55.36 -118.89
C TYR A 1203 -6.30 56.43 -119.89
N ASN A 1204 -7.53 56.31 -120.41
CA ASN A 1204 -8.11 57.33 -121.29
C ASN A 1204 -8.82 58.40 -120.45
N THR A 1205 -8.16 59.55 -120.27
CA THR A 1205 -8.66 60.69 -119.50
C THR A 1205 -9.93 61.33 -120.06
N SER A 1206 -10.29 61.07 -121.33
CA SER A 1206 -11.49 61.62 -121.97
C SER A 1206 -12.75 60.74 -121.82
N THR A 1207 -12.59 59.46 -121.47
CA THR A 1207 -13.71 58.51 -121.28
C THR A 1207 -13.73 57.84 -119.90
N GLY A 1208 -12.68 58.01 -119.08
CA GLY A 1208 -12.54 57.38 -117.77
C GLY A 1208 -12.25 55.87 -117.81
N VAL A 1209 -12.09 55.29 -119.00
CA VAL A 1209 -11.86 53.85 -119.17
C VAL A 1209 -10.36 53.52 -119.12
N VAL A 1210 -10.00 52.56 -118.26
CA VAL A 1210 -8.69 51.89 -118.27
C VAL A 1210 -8.75 50.73 -119.26
N SER A 1211 -7.74 50.61 -120.13
CA SER A 1211 -7.60 49.50 -121.08
C SER A 1211 -6.14 49.00 -121.16
N ASN A 1212 -5.94 47.82 -121.73
CA ASN A 1212 -4.63 47.15 -121.83
C ASN A 1212 -3.90 46.98 -120.48
N LEU A 1213 -4.60 46.52 -119.44
CA LEU A 1213 -3.95 46.09 -118.20
C LEU A 1213 -3.09 44.86 -118.47
N SER A 1214 -1.78 45.00 -118.28
CA SER A 1214 -0.80 43.92 -118.35
C SER A 1214 -0.01 43.87 -117.04
N ILE A 1215 -0.09 42.73 -116.35
CA ILE A 1215 0.64 42.44 -115.12
C ILE A 1215 1.69 41.39 -115.44
N ASN A 1216 2.96 41.66 -115.20
CA ASN A 1216 4.05 40.76 -115.57
C ASN A 1216 5.02 40.53 -114.40
N THR A 1217 5.40 39.27 -114.17
CA THR A 1217 6.25 38.85 -113.04
C THR A 1217 7.51 38.14 -113.56
N PRO A 1218 8.61 38.86 -113.84
CA PRO A 1218 9.67 38.34 -114.71
C PRO A 1218 10.64 37.34 -114.06
N ARG A 1219 10.69 37.22 -112.72
CA ARG A 1219 11.62 36.29 -112.03
C ARG A 1219 11.05 35.73 -110.72
N ALA A 1220 11.00 34.39 -110.64
CA ALA A 1220 11.15 33.67 -109.37
C ALA A 1220 12.60 33.16 -109.31
N TYR A 1221 13.33 33.47 -108.24
CA TYR A 1221 14.60 32.79 -107.98
C TYR A 1221 14.27 31.37 -107.51
N LEU A 1222 14.96 30.40 -108.09
CA LEU A 1222 14.74 28.98 -107.87
C LEU A 1222 15.97 28.38 -107.21
N PHE A 1223 15.75 27.75 -106.06
CA PHE A 1223 16.79 27.02 -105.36
C PHE A 1223 17.38 25.93 -106.27
N GLN A 1224 18.70 25.90 -106.46
CA GLN A 1224 19.39 24.89 -107.26
C GLN A 1224 20.23 23.94 -106.40
N GLY A 1225 19.90 22.65 -106.46
CA GLY A 1225 20.66 21.57 -105.83
C GLY A 1225 19.77 20.47 -105.23
N THR A 1226 20.43 19.47 -104.64
CA THR A 1226 19.81 18.50 -103.74
C THR A 1226 20.11 18.91 -102.31
N LYS A 1227 19.12 18.87 -101.42
CA LYS A 1227 19.29 19.22 -100.00
C LYS A 1227 19.17 17.99 -99.12
N ASN A 1228 20.14 17.82 -98.23
CA ASN A 1228 20.10 16.82 -97.16
C ASN A 1228 19.43 17.46 -95.94
N TYR A 1229 18.55 16.71 -95.28
CA TYR A 1229 17.84 17.16 -94.08
C TYR A 1229 17.57 15.98 -93.14
N TYR A 1230 17.16 16.30 -91.91
CA TYR A 1230 16.66 15.33 -90.95
C TYR A 1230 15.17 15.61 -90.69
N LEU A 1231 14.32 14.59 -90.85
CA LEU A 1231 12.92 14.68 -90.45
C LEU A 1231 12.79 14.16 -89.02
N ALA A 1232 12.42 15.04 -88.10
CA ALA A 1232 12.12 14.71 -86.70
C ALA A 1232 10.61 14.83 -86.46
N THR A 1233 9.94 13.73 -86.10
CA THR A 1233 8.52 13.74 -85.73
C THR A 1233 8.40 13.90 -84.22
N ILE A 1234 8.19 15.14 -83.76
CA ILE A 1234 8.16 15.49 -82.34
C ILE A 1234 6.73 15.34 -81.79
N GLY A 1235 6.41 14.10 -81.41
CA GLY A 1235 5.30 13.78 -80.52
C GLY A 1235 3.93 13.68 -81.18
N PHE A 1236 3.10 12.82 -80.59
CA PHE A 1236 1.67 12.73 -80.89
C PHE A 1236 0.87 13.08 -79.65
N LEU A 1237 -0.03 14.06 -79.75
CA LEU A 1237 -0.95 14.39 -78.66
C LEU A 1237 -2.19 13.50 -78.75
N LYS A 1238 -2.46 12.74 -77.69
CA LYS A 1238 -3.70 11.99 -77.52
C LYS A 1238 -4.81 12.95 -77.07
N LYS A 1239 -5.94 12.96 -77.77
CA LYS A 1239 -7.17 13.65 -77.35
C LYS A 1239 -8.02 12.77 -76.44
#